data_AF-A0A1T4PDA2-F1
#
_entry.id   AF-A0A1T4PDA2-F1
#
_cell.length_a   1.000
_cell.length_b   1.000
_cell.length_c   1.000
_cell.angle_alpha   90.00
_cell.angle_beta   90.00
_cell.angle_gamma   90.00
#
_symmetry.space_group_name_H-M   'P 1'
#
loop_
_entity.id
_entity.type
_entity.pdbx_description
1 polymer ?
#
loop_
_entity_poly.entity_id
_entity_poly.type
_entity_poly.pdbx_seq_one_letter_code
_entity_poly.pdbx_strand_id
1 'polypeptide(L)'
;MKEKLLLVSLIGVLGSMNLYGAKYPYKQLKGEVIEKSAYKDILKIINEIDRQKGLNEKYIIENENDKAEANVGELDIVPVAQYTMIGTPTEDLTRIKGGYDKNDFITLNNVYDNLELENNEKNREIKGDISKIKSEKLPYVHKGSIKRFYFGNGNIVNNIIYSNSQEFENIKNKEKNNINYLIEGEYQKLKNKNDQDYRMSVEDYEKNIKNKSKKEILIFLQKKLKEKNKETLIKDGNLFVTDNGKNWKVLWSLEPISTNEYDGAGIKDIIDTNIYIYEGYKDNVEQNRGKLLLTNSKDIYLEDKVSPKEQFRIINSKSLYAKQLKELQEDKKKLSEKDFKEKWITPFEKNGKYEKAMIDFKSNVENLKKEIVTLEKEKENIIDKFSSRYIRYDIFNNYSDPLSGVNENALKKFKPADLKVAREYIAIATKLKNKEIELYNGSTEWKDKVVAAKDLAVVKVGKKVEFRGNGKINGIIDLGEGYNILEIAQQGTGKYGTNIILGPYAELHNINEIIASGGAVGDKKLPSISGKNSLALDIDKTKRNKNGELYQHAFAKSDKNIEFTNPSSIQGKILGPENFGVELMVSKLDKDEVVNMGRDLQYKSRNLGEDWKKSPYVIGKLRVDSDSIAHDIKELTRKDENGNTLLNVKIKDKIKGLNEDENKVYKSIKNSNNLGSLSDTLTLTNKKTLNGGIREEEALKELQVLIKELKENNIYSKLNKVAKDQIDIFTMIPFNNENIFENKGEIGIGGYLSSRSVENKFKGSTNSGYGVYSTDINDTFRGGLVFGGGSSNYTEKKNNKLDEVSTDSKIKGQNLYIGAYGNKKLTENLNLITGLGIEYGEYKIQRKWENNYQKFKFDGKSNTNGGNLYTGLIYKYKLENEMEIGLKGILSYTIINQGKVKEDNKALSMEVSKQNFEYIDGEFGINLSKTLYGKGSKNKLTGGIYGTYGFMGYENKNLTGKINNSSSTFEILGDKERKDGIKLSLNYDVEKTNGVLYGIEGNYKTNTNSNEITMGIKIGYIF
;
A
#
# COMPACT_ATOMS: atom_id res chain seq x y z
N MET A 1 -62.59 -31.96 5.82
CA MET A 1 -61.47 -32.62 5.11
C MET A 1 -60.25 -31.72 4.88
N LYS A 2 -60.38 -30.38 4.88
CA LYS A 2 -59.24 -29.44 4.73
C LYS A 2 -58.43 -29.16 6.02
N GLU A 3 -58.98 -29.40 7.22
CA GLU A 3 -58.24 -29.17 8.48
C GLU A 3 -57.37 -30.36 8.92
N LYS A 4 -57.73 -31.60 8.55
CA LYS A 4 -56.88 -32.78 8.81
C LYS A 4 -55.64 -32.83 7.90
N LEU A 5 -55.69 -32.22 6.72
CA LEU A 5 -54.50 -32.12 5.84
C LEU A 5 -53.48 -31.12 6.38
N LEU A 6 -53.92 -30.03 7.01
CA LEU A 6 -53.02 -29.00 7.56
C LEU A 6 -52.22 -29.54 8.77
N LEU A 7 -52.87 -30.33 9.64
CA LEU A 7 -52.23 -30.95 10.80
C LEU A 7 -51.25 -32.07 10.40
N VAL A 8 -51.56 -32.84 9.35
CA VAL A 8 -50.65 -33.87 8.82
C VAL A 8 -49.48 -33.23 8.05
N SER A 9 -49.70 -32.09 7.37
CA SER A 9 -48.59 -31.33 6.77
C SER A 9 -47.71 -30.64 7.83
N LEU A 10 -48.27 -30.19 8.96
CA LEU A 10 -47.48 -29.62 10.04
C LEU A 10 -46.66 -30.69 10.77
N ILE A 11 -47.21 -31.90 10.96
CA ILE A 11 -46.49 -33.04 11.53
C ILE A 11 -45.46 -33.61 10.54
N GLY A 12 -45.70 -33.54 9.23
CA GLY A 12 -44.72 -33.91 8.19
C GLY A 12 -43.55 -32.92 8.05
N VAL A 13 -43.79 -31.62 8.29
CA VAL A 13 -42.74 -30.60 8.34
C VAL A 13 -42.00 -30.63 9.69
N LEU A 14 -42.65 -31.02 10.78
CA LEU A 14 -41.99 -31.24 12.08
C LEU A 14 -41.25 -32.58 12.16
N GLY A 15 -41.67 -33.61 11.40
CA GLY A 15 -41.02 -34.93 11.34
C GLY A 15 -39.83 -35.03 10.38
N SER A 16 -39.62 -34.00 9.54
CA SER A 16 -38.41 -33.86 8.69
C SER A 16 -37.39 -32.86 9.28
N MET A 17 -37.75 -32.17 10.36
CA MET A 17 -36.79 -31.53 11.24
C MET A 17 -36.34 -32.57 12.27
N ASN A 18 -35.15 -33.14 12.07
CA ASN A 18 -34.41 -33.77 13.16
C ASN A 18 -34.33 -32.76 14.32
N LEU A 19 -35.18 -32.92 15.33
CA LEU A 19 -35.15 -32.22 16.61
C LEU A 19 -33.97 -32.75 17.43
N TYR A 20 -32.75 -32.59 16.91
CA TYR A 20 -31.58 -32.40 17.75
C TYR A 20 -31.41 -30.89 17.88
N GLY A 21 -32.16 -30.29 18.81
CA GLY A 21 -31.92 -28.91 19.19
C GLY A 21 -30.49 -28.80 19.70
N ALA A 22 -29.64 -28.04 19.00
CA ALA A 22 -28.30 -27.74 19.47
C ALA A 22 -28.42 -27.20 20.91
N LYS A 23 -27.83 -27.92 21.88
CA LYS A 23 -27.87 -27.56 23.30
C LYS A 23 -27.09 -26.26 23.57
N TYR A 24 -26.23 -25.88 22.62
CA TYR A 24 -25.26 -24.79 22.71
C TYR A 24 -25.30 -23.92 21.44
N PRO A 25 -24.84 -22.66 21.52
CA PRO A 25 -24.88 -21.74 20.37
C PRO A 25 -24.13 -22.32 19.16
N TYR A 26 -24.77 -22.23 18.00
CA TYR A 26 -24.27 -22.76 16.74
C TYR A 26 -23.23 -21.81 16.11
N LYS A 27 -22.02 -22.31 15.81
CA LYS A 27 -20.93 -21.51 15.21
C LYS A 27 -20.40 -22.21 13.95
N GLN A 28 -20.61 -21.59 12.80
CA GLN A 28 -19.94 -22.01 11.56
C GLN A 28 -18.47 -21.58 11.67
N LEU A 29 -17.54 -22.54 11.73
CA LEU A 29 -16.10 -22.28 11.77
C LEU A 29 -15.66 -21.59 10.47
N LYS A 30 -15.80 -20.27 10.39
CA LYS A 30 -15.08 -19.47 9.40
C LYS A 30 -13.60 -19.53 9.79
N GLY A 31 -12.77 -20.13 8.93
CA GLY A 31 -11.32 -20.13 9.13
C GLY A 31 -10.84 -18.70 9.38
N GLU A 32 -10.06 -18.49 10.44
CA GLU A 32 -9.41 -17.20 10.65
C GLU A 32 -8.43 -16.96 9.49
N VAL A 33 -8.37 -15.72 8.99
CA VAL A 33 -7.36 -15.35 8.00
C VAL A 33 -5.99 -15.56 8.64
N ILE A 34 -5.06 -16.20 7.93
CA ILE A 34 -3.73 -16.64 8.42
C ILE A 34 -3.00 -15.55 9.21
N GLU A 35 -3.14 -14.29 8.80
CA GLU A 35 -2.56 -13.12 9.46
C GLU A 35 -3.10 -12.93 10.87
N LYS A 36 -4.43 -13.02 11.07
CA LYS A 36 -5.06 -12.83 12.38
C LYS A 36 -4.52 -13.83 13.42
N SER A 37 -4.30 -15.08 13.02
CA SER A 37 -3.71 -16.10 13.90
C SER A 37 -2.26 -15.76 14.26
N ALA A 38 -1.43 -15.40 13.28
CA ALA A 38 -0.02 -15.10 13.52
C ALA A 38 0.20 -13.86 14.40
N TYR A 39 -0.60 -12.80 14.20
CA TYR A 39 -0.61 -11.62 15.08
C TYR A 39 -1.03 -12.02 16.50
N LYS A 40 -2.11 -12.80 16.66
CA LYS A 40 -2.56 -13.26 17.98
C LYS A 40 -1.47 -14.05 18.72
N ASP A 41 -0.75 -14.92 18.04
CA ASP A 41 0.21 -15.82 18.70
C ASP A 41 1.43 -15.07 19.24
N ILE A 42 1.97 -14.08 18.53
CA ILE A 42 3.07 -13.26 19.06
C ILE A 42 2.58 -12.29 20.15
N LEU A 43 1.37 -11.73 20.00
CA LEU A 43 0.83 -10.77 20.96
C LEU A 43 0.55 -11.39 22.32
N LYS A 44 0.17 -12.68 22.36
CA LYS A 44 0.08 -13.47 23.61
C LYS A 44 1.42 -13.50 24.37
N ILE A 45 2.53 -13.70 23.65
CA ILE A 45 3.88 -13.74 24.24
C ILE A 45 4.28 -12.36 24.75
N ILE A 46 4.06 -11.33 23.93
CA ILE A 46 4.39 -9.93 24.25
C ILE A 46 3.66 -9.46 25.50
N ASN A 47 2.35 -9.71 25.60
CA ASN A 47 1.57 -9.34 26.78
C ASN A 47 2.09 -10.03 28.05
N GLU A 48 2.45 -11.31 27.96
CA GLU A 48 2.99 -12.03 29.12
C GLU A 48 4.38 -11.51 29.52
N ILE A 49 5.23 -11.13 28.56
CA ILE A 49 6.50 -10.44 28.83
C ILE A 49 6.25 -9.09 29.51
N ASP A 50 5.28 -8.31 29.05
CA ASP A 50 4.91 -7.02 29.65
C ASP A 50 4.37 -7.19 31.07
N ARG A 51 3.54 -8.22 31.31
CA ARG A 51 3.07 -8.60 32.65
C ARG A 51 4.24 -8.95 33.57
N GLN A 52 5.21 -9.73 33.09
CA GLN A 52 6.41 -10.07 33.86
C GLN A 52 7.27 -8.84 34.18
N LYS A 53 7.24 -7.80 33.35
CA LYS A 53 7.88 -6.49 33.59
C LYS A 53 7.05 -5.55 34.48
N GLY A 54 5.82 -5.92 34.85
CA GLY A 54 4.90 -5.07 35.60
C GLY A 54 4.25 -3.95 34.78
N LEU A 55 4.24 -4.08 33.45
CA LEU A 55 3.59 -3.14 32.53
C LEU A 55 2.14 -3.58 32.26
N ASN A 56 1.27 -2.62 31.96
CA ASN A 56 -0.12 -2.91 31.57
C ASN A 56 -0.16 -3.61 30.21
N GLU A 57 -1.00 -4.64 30.07
CA GLU A 57 -1.22 -5.36 28.81
C GLU A 57 -1.72 -4.40 27.72
N LYS A 58 -0.92 -4.22 26.66
CA LYS A 58 -1.12 -3.14 25.67
C LYS A 58 -1.90 -3.56 24.42
N TYR A 59 -1.87 -4.85 24.05
CA TYR A 59 -2.27 -5.28 22.70
C TYR A 59 -3.42 -6.28 22.63
N ILE A 60 -3.75 -6.97 23.72
CA ILE A 60 -4.95 -7.82 23.82
C ILE A 60 -5.61 -7.47 25.14
N ILE A 61 -6.85 -6.97 25.07
CA ILE A 61 -7.72 -6.86 26.24
C ILE A 61 -8.52 -8.16 26.28
N GLU A 62 -8.22 -9.03 27.25
CA GLU A 62 -9.01 -10.24 27.53
C GLU A 62 -10.44 -9.81 27.91
N ASN A 63 -11.39 -9.86 26.96
CA ASN A 63 -12.81 -9.96 27.29
C ASN A 63 -13.23 -11.43 27.12
N GLU A 64 -14.12 -11.91 28.00
CA GLU A 64 -14.57 -13.30 28.21
C GLU A 64 -15.14 -14.04 26.97
N ASN A 65 -15.06 -13.49 25.75
CA ASN A 65 -15.65 -14.04 24.52
C ASN A 65 -14.69 -14.03 23.30
N ASP A 66 -13.38 -13.95 23.49
CA ASP A 66 -12.35 -14.08 22.41
C ASP A 66 -12.52 -13.12 21.21
N LYS A 67 -13.28 -12.03 21.37
CA LYS A 67 -13.43 -10.95 20.38
C LYS A 67 -12.31 -9.91 20.51
N ALA A 68 -11.07 -10.36 20.63
CA ALA A 68 -9.92 -9.50 20.42
C ALA A 68 -9.82 -9.17 18.92
N GLU A 69 -10.48 -8.11 18.50
CA GLU A 69 -10.13 -7.41 17.26
C GLU A 69 -8.94 -6.50 17.57
N ALA A 70 -7.73 -7.06 17.60
CA ALA A 70 -6.54 -6.22 17.52
C ALA A 70 -6.66 -5.42 16.21
N ASN A 71 -6.67 -4.09 16.31
CA ASN A 71 -6.64 -3.24 15.14
C ASN A 71 -5.23 -3.38 14.51
N VAL A 72 -5.04 -4.41 13.69
CA VAL A 72 -3.75 -4.80 13.08
C VAL A 72 -3.07 -3.62 12.36
N GLY A 73 -3.84 -2.59 11.99
CA GLY A 73 -3.33 -1.38 11.36
C GLY A 73 -2.57 -0.41 12.29
N GLU A 74 -2.61 -0.59 13.61
CA GLU A 74 -2.00 0.32 14.60
C GLU A 74 -0.88 -0.33 15.44
N LEU A 75 -0.57 -1.61 15.20
CA LEU A 75 0.49 -2.32 15.91
C LEU A 75 1.86 -1.87 15.40
N ASP A 76 2.75 -1.39 16.27
CA ASP A 76 4.12 -0.98 15.91
C ASP A 76 5.14 -2.14 16.00
N ILE A 77 4.66 -3.39 15.92
CA ILE A 77 5.49 -4.60 16.01
C ILE A 77 5.20 -5.45 14.78
N VAL A 78 6.25 -5.99 14.16
CA VAL A 78 6.16 -6.93 13.03
C VAL A 78 6.24 -8.35 13.59
N PRO A 79 5.13 -9.12 13.62
CA PRO A 79 5.18 -10.52 14.01
C PRO A 79 6.04 -11.36 13.09
N VAL A 80 6.84 -12.23 13.69
CA VAL A 80 7.58 -13.26 12.96
C VAL A 80 7.02 -14.62 13.36
N ALA A 81 6.29 -15.27 12.46
CA ALA A 81 5.87 -16.65 12.65
C ALA A 81 6.95 -17.61 12.18
N GLN A 82 7.23 -18.61 13.00
CA GLN A 82 8.18 -19.67 12.71
C GLN A 82 7.39 -20.95 12.38
N TYR A 83 7.36 -21.34 11.11
CA TYR A 83 6.65 -22.55 10.69
C TYR A 83 7.63 -23.71 10.58
N THR A 84 7.58 -24.62 11.55
CA THR A 84 7.99 -26.02 11.35
C THR A 84 6.73 -26.81 11.04
N MET A 85 6.54 -27.26 9.81
CA MET A 85 5.69 -28.44 9.62
C MET A 85 6.31 -29.56 10.46
N ILE A 86 5.55 -30.10 11.40
CA ILE A 86 5.99 -31.20 12.27
C ILE A 86 6.19 -32.41 11.36
N GLY A 87 7.42 -32.57 10.88
CA GLY A 87 7.77 -33.55 9.86
C GLY A 87 8.44 -32.86 8.67
N THR A 88 9.76 -32.90 8.67
CA THR A 88 10.71 -32.48 7.62
C THR A 88 10.82 -30.97 7.33
N PRO A 89 12.04 -30.39 7.37
CA PRO A 89 12.35 -29.17 6.62
C PRO A 89 11.73 -29.31 5.24
N THR A 90 11.06 -28.27 4.72
CA THR A 90 10.38 -28.36 3.43
C THR A 90 11.42 -28.63 2.36
N GLU A 91 11.61 -29.91 2.05
CA GLU A 91 12.33 -30.39 0.87
C GLU A 91 11.44 -30.08 -0.32
N ASP A 92 11.40 -28.80 -0.67
CA ASP A 92 10.72 -28.36 -1.86
C ASP A 92 11.53 -28.92 -3.04
N LEU A 93 11.01 -29.99 -3.66
CA LEU A 93 11.40 -30.47 -4.99
C LEU A 93 10.99 -29.41 -6.03
N THR A 94 11.51 -28.20 -5.89
CA THR A 94 11.17 -27.07 -6.72
C THR A 94 12.44 -26.57 -7.37
N ARG A 95 12.40 -26.55 -8.72
CA ARG A 95 13.31 -25.84 -9.64
C ARG A 95 14.45 -26.67 -10.27
N ILE A 96 13.98 -27.75 -10.91
CA ILE A 96 14.27 -28.25 -12.28
C ILE A 96 15.42 -29.23 -12.52
N LYS A 97 15.04 -30.31 -13.23
CA LYS A 97 15.86 -31.34 -13.88
C LYS A 97 17.13 -30.70 -14.47
N GLY A 98 18.28 -30.99 -13.87
CA GLY A 98 19.56 -30.44 -14.31
C GLY A 98 20.03 -31.00 -15.65
N GLY A 99 20.85 -30.19 -16.32
CA GLY A 99 21.44 -30.34 -17.65
C GLY A 99 22.54 -31.39 -17.77
N TYR A 100 22.25 -32.63 -17.42
CA TYR A 100 23.08 -33.78 -17.78
C TYR A 100 22.34 -34.69 -18.76
N ASP A 101 23.05 -35.21 -19.77
CA ASP A 101 22.50 -36.22 -20.66
C ASP A 101 22.18 -37.49 -19.84
N LYS A 102 21.19 -38.29 -20.28
CA LYS A 102 20.89 -39.59 -19.66
C LYS A 102 22.12 -40.53 -19.63
N ASN A 103 23.14 -40.19 -20.41
CA ASN A 103 24.38 -40.93 -20.64
C ASN A 103 25.58 -40.36 -19.86
N ASP A 104 25.40 -39.30 -19.08
CA ASP A 104 26.46 -38.79 -18.20
C ASP A 104 26.44 -39.52 -16.85
N PHE A 105 27.53 -40.23 -16.57
CA PHE A 105 27.71 -41.06 -15.38
C PHE A 105 28.68 -40.40 -14.40
N ILE A 106 28.33 -40.38 -13.12
CA ILE A 106 29.20 -39.96 -12.03
C ILE A 106 29.67 -41.24 -11.32
N THR A 107 30.99 -41.40 -11.18
CA THR A 107 31.59 -42.58 -10.53
C THR A 107 31.17 -42.67 -9.06
N LEU A 108 30.93 -43.87 -8.53
CA LEU A 108 30.68 -44.04 -7.10
C LEU A 108 31.84 -43.50 -6.24
N ASN A 109 33.08 -43.45 -6.74
CA ASN A 109 34.22 -42.90 -6.00
C ASN A 109 34.07 -41.40 -5.66
N ASN A 110 33.59 -40.58 -6.62
CA ASN A 110 33.25 -39.17 -6.36
C ASN A 110 32.08 -39.01 -5.37
N VAL A 111 31.22 -40.03 -5.28
CA VAL A 111 30.16 -40.13 -4.27
C VAL A 111 30.74 -40.65 -2.94
N TYR A 112 31.79 -41.48 -2.98
CA TYR A 112 32.35 -42.27 -1.89
C TYR A 112 33.18 -41.48 -0.88
N ASP A 113 33.98 -40.52 -1.34
CA ASP A 113 34.75 -39.61 -0.46
C ASP A 113 33.84 -38.85 0.54
N ASN A 114 32.52 -38.97 0.39
CA ASN A 114 31.47 -38.13 0.92
C ASN A 114 30.30 -38.93 1.57
N LEU A 115 30.49 -40.21 1.89
CA LEU A 115 29.42 -41.09 2.43
C LEU A 115 29.35 -41.15 3.97
N GLU A 116 29.08 -40.01 4.61
CA GLU A 116 28.37 -40.03 5.90
C GLU A 116 26.86 -40.03 5.64
N LEU A 117 26.26 -41.22 5.63
CA LEU A 117 24.80 -41.37 5.56
C LEU A 117 24.23 -41.31 6.98
N GLU A 118 23.36 -40.33 7.26
CA GLU A 118 22.47 -40.39 8.42
C GLU A 118 21.32 -41.35 8.11
N ASN A 119 21.11 -42.33 8.98
CA ASN A 119 20.05 -43.33 8.82
C ASN A 119 18.67 -42.67 9.03
N ASN A 120 18.09 -42.17 7.94
CA ASN A 120 16.67 -41.83 7.89
C ASN A 120 16.09 -42.50 6.64
N GLU A 121 15.31 -43.57 6.82
CA GLU A 121 14.82 -44.46 5.75
C GLU A 121 14.05 -43.75 4.61
N LYS A 122 13.71 -42.47 4.78
CA LYS A 122 13.01 -41.66 3.79
C LYS A 122 13.91 -40.86 2.84
N ASN A 123 15.13 -40.45 3.23
CA ASN A 123 15.95 -39.51 2.43
C ASN A 123 17.42 -39.95 2.31
N ARG A 124 17.81 -40.36 1.10
CA ARG A 124 19.17 -40.82 0.74
C ARG A 124 20.10 -39.63 0.49
N GLU A 125 20.44 -38.91 1.56
CA GLU A 125 21.33 -37.73 1.56
C GLU A 125 22.80 -38.13 1.74
N ILE A 126 23.72 -37.46 1.04
CA ILE A 126 25.15 -37.77 0.96
C ILE A 126 25.95 -36.47 1.19
N LYS A 127 26.83 -36.40 2.20
CA LYS A 127 27.57 -35.17 2.58
C LYS A 127 28.94 -35.06 1.89
N GLY A 128 29.19 -34.07 1.01
CA GLY A 128 30.47 -34.05 0.28
C GLY A 128 31.03 -32.75 -0.28
N ASP A 129 32.30 -32.80 -0.70
CA ASP A 129 32.99 -31.69 -1.40
C ASP A 129 32.47 -31.54 -2.84
N ILE A 130 31.51 -30.63 -2.98
CA ILE A 130 30.76 -30.35 -4.22
C ILE A 130 31.60 -29.60 -5.26
N SER A 131 32.76 -29.04 -4.88
CA SER A 131 33.61 -28.23 -5.76
C SER A 131 34.24 -29.02 -6.93
N LYS A 132 34.33 -30.35 -6.80
CA LYS A 132 34.95 -31.25 -7.80
C LYS A 132 33.99 -31.74 -8.90
N ILE A 133 32.69 -31.51 -8.75
CA ILE A 133 31.66 -31.79 -9.76
C ILE A 133 31.20 -30.43 -10.30
N LYS A 134 30.89 -30.32 -11.61
CA LYS A 134 30.24 -29.11 -12.15
C LYS A 134 28.80 -28.99 -11.62
N SER A 135 28.69 -28.67 -10.33
CA SER A 135 27.49 -28.70 -9.49
C SER A 135 26.42 -27.72 -9.96
N GLU A 136 26.84 -26.64 -10.62
CA GLU A 136 25.99 -25.65 -11.30
C GLU A 136 25.02 -26.27 -12.32
N LYS A 137 25.33 -27.47 -12.86
CA LYS A 137 24.49 -28.15 -13.87
C LYS A 137 23.53 -29.19 -13.29
N LEU A 138 23.64 -29.54 -12.01
CA LEU A 138 22.76 -30.52 -11.37
C LEU A 138 21.43 -29.89 -10.95
N PRO A 139 20.32 -30.65 -10.93
CA PRO A 139 19.11 -30.17 -10.25
C PRO A 139 19.45 -29.95 -8.77
N TYR A 140 18.71 -29.09 -8.10
CA TYR A 140 18.87 -28.92 -6.67
C TYR A 140 17.52 -29.03 -5.96
N VAL A 141 17.57 -29.43 -4.69
CA VAL A 141 16.46 -29.44 -3.75
C VAL A 141 16.77 -28.40 -2.68
N HIS A 142 15.85 -27.50 -2.42
CA HIS A 142 15.98 -26.61 -1.27
C HIS A 142 15.58 -27.37 -0.01
N LYS A 143 16.41 -27.35 1.03
CA LYS A 143 16.11 -27.92 2.34
C LYS A 143 16.29 -26.84 3.38
N GLY A 144 15.23 -26.49 4.09
CA GLY A 144 15.26 -25.32 4.94
C GLY A 144 14.02 -25.12 5.79
N SER A 145 14.04 -24.03 6.57
CA SER A 145 12.92 -23.55 7.37
C SER A 145 12.21 -22.38 6.70
N ILE A 146 10.93 -22.21 6.98
CA ILE A 146 10.14 -21.06 6.53
C ILE A 146 9.91 -20.12 7.72
N LYS A 147 10.35 -18.87 7.60
CA LYS A 147 10.04 -17.78 8.54
C LYS A 147 9.20 -16.73 7.85
N ARG A 148 8.15 -16.24 8.49
CA ARG A 148 7.20 -15.32 7.87
C ARG A 148 7.02 -14.06 8.71
N PHE A 149 7.28 -12.92 8.10
CA PHE A 149 7.15 -11.59 8.70
C PHE A 149 5.84 -10.97 8.24
N TYR A 150 5.06 -10.47 9.19
CA TYR A 150 3.77 -9.85 8.94
C TYR A 150 3.87 -8.35 9.18
N PHE A 151 3.89 -7.56 8.12
CA PHE A 151 3.88 -6.10 8.20
C PHE A 151 2.44 -5.58 8.27
N GLY A 152 2.13 -4.82 9.31
CA GLY A 152 0.88 -4.07 9.50
C GLY A 152 0.99 -2.68 8.89
N ASN A 153 -0.14 -2.12 8.47
CA ASN A 153 -0.31 -0.86 7.70
C ASN A 153 0.78 0.23 7.90
N GLY A 154 1.92 0.09 7.23
CA GLY A 154 3.02 1.08 7.27
C GLY A 154 4.08 0.85 8.36
N ASN A 155 4.22 -0.37 8.90
CA ASN A 155 5.29 -0.69 9.85
C ASN A 155 6.67 -0.35 9.30
N ILE A 156 7.55 0.11 10.17
CA ILE A 156 8.93 0.42 9.83
C ILE A 156 9.85 -0.52 10.62
N VAL A 157 10.70 -1.25 9.91
CA VAL A 157 11.79 -2.05 10.48
C VAL A 157 13.11 -1.41 10.04
N ASN A 158 14.08 -1.34 10.93
CA ASN A 158 15.41 -0.84 10.58
C ASN A 158 16.25 -1.98 10.01
N ASN A 159 16.67 -2.94 10.83
CA ASN A 159 17.44 -4.09 10.36
C ASN A 159 16.70 -5.41 10.59
N ILE A 160 16.91 -6.39 9.70
CA ILE A 160 16.54 -7.81 9.86
C ILE A 160 17.82 -8.61 9.70
N ILE A 161 18.37 -9.13 10.79
CA ILE A 161 19.68 -9.78 10.79
C ILE A 161 19.56 -11.18 11.38
N TYR A 162 19.91 -12.18 10.58
CA TYR A 162 20.11 -13.55 11.03
C TYR A 162 21.56 -13.74 11.45
N SER A 163 21.78 -14.32 12.62
CA SER A 163 23.11 -14.52 13.20
C SER A 163 23.20 -15.89 13.85
N ASN A 164 24.36 -16.54 13.81
CA ASN A 164 24.56 -17.82 14.49
C ASN A 164 24.37 -17.68 16.01
N SER A 165 24.19 -18.78 16.74
CA SER A 165 23.92 -18.73 18.19
C SER A 165 24.94 -17.94 19.01
N GLN A 166 26.24 -18.01 18.67
CA GLN A 166 27.27 -17.28 19.40
C GLN A 166 27.17 -15.77 19.14
N GLU A 167 27.00 -15.39 17.88
CA GLU A 167 26.84 -14.00 17.48
C GLU A 167 25.53 -13.40 18.00
N PHE A 168 24.44 -14.17 18.01
CA PHE A 168 23.16 -13.74 18.56
C PHE A 168 23.27 -13.38 20.05
N GLU A 169 23.95 -14.20 20.85
CA GLU A 169 24.15 -13.88 22.28
C GLU A 169 25.07 -12.66 22.45
N ASN A 170 26.06 -12.46 21.58
CA ASN A 170 26.87 -11.22 21.57
C ASN A 170 26.02 -9.98 21.26
N ILE A 171 25.15 -10.06 20.24
CA ILE A 171 24.21 -8.99 19.88
C ILE A 171 23.26 -8.71 21.03
N LYS A 172 22.65 -9.74 21.63
CA LYS A 172 21.76 -9.61 22.79
C LYS A 172 22.44 -8.92 23.96
N ASN A 173 23.71 -9.22 24.23
CA ASN A 173 24.49 -8.56 25.27
C ASN A 173 24.79 -7.08 24.93
N LYS A 174 25.12 -6.79 23.67
CA LYS A 174 25.38 -5.43 23.19
C LYS A 174 24.11 -4.56 23.23
N GLU A 175 22.97 -5.12 22.82
CA GLU A 175 21.68 -4.45 22.75
C GLU A 175 20.92 -4.47 24.09
N LYS A 176 21.54 -4.88 25.21
CA LYS A 176 20.86 -5.12 26.50
C LYS A 176 19.95 -3.97 26.97
N ASN A 177 20.34 -2.72 26.72
CA ASN A 177 19.56 -1.53 27.08
C ASN A 177 18.53 -1.10 26.02
N ASN A 178 18.58 -1.69 24.83
CA ASN A 178 17.72 -1.42 23.69
C ASN A 178 16.73 -2.56 23.41
N ILE A 179 16.79 -3.66 24.17
CA ILE A 179 15.85 -4.78 24.03
C ILE A 179 14.43 -4.31 24.37
N ASN A 180 13.53 -4.42 23.40
CA ASN A 180 12.10 -4.28 23.64
C ASN A 180 11.52 -5.63 24.07
N TYR A 181 11.61 -6.65 23.21
CA TYR A 181 11.13 -8.00 23.48
C TYR A 181 12.17 -9.04 23.09
N LEU A 182 12.36 -10.04 23.96
CA LEU A 182 13.15 -11.23 23.69
C LEU A 182 12.20 -12.43 23.72
N ILE A 183 12.05 -13.08 22.57
CA ILE A 183 11.14 -14.20 22.35
C ILE A 183 11.99 -15.47 22.24
N GLU A 184 11.88 -16.30 23.27
CA GLU A 184 12.69 -17.53 23.44
C GLU A 184 11.83 -18.80 23.35
N GLY A 185 10.58 -18.68 22.89
CA GLY A 185 9.59 -19.75 22.88
C GLY A 185 8.25 -19.23 22.36
N GLU A 186 7.25 -20.12 22.30
CA GLU A 186 5.94 -19.80 21.75
C GLU A 186 4.80 -20.45 22.55
N TYR A 187 3.60 -19.89 22.45
CA TYR A 187 2.39 -20.51 22.98
C TYR A 187 1.87 -21.57 22.01
N GLN A 188 1.84 -22.82 22.44
CA GLN A 188 1.29 -23.93 21.67
C GLN A 188 -0.06 -24.35 22.22
N LYS A 189 -1.01 -24.66 21.32
CA LYS A 189 -2.29 -25.24 21.71
C LYS A 189 -2.04 -26.65 22.25
N LEU A 190 -2.68 -26.99 23.36
CA LEU A 190 -2.57 -28.30 24.00
C LEU A 190 -3.08 -29.38 23.04
N LYS A 191 -2.25 -30.39 22.81
CA LYS A 191 -2.58 -31.54 21.96
C LYS A 191 -2.86 -32.80 22.77
N ASN A 192 -3.61 -33.73 22.17
CA ASN A 192 -3.87 -35.07 22.70
C ASN A 192 -2.71 -36.04 22.31
N LYS A 193 -2.81 -37.32 22.73
CA LYS A 193 -1.75 -38.32 22.50
C LYS A 193 -1.50 -38.64 21.02
N ASN A 194 -2.45 -38.32 20.14
CA ASN A 194 -2.38 -38.56 18.69
C ASN A 194 -2.02 -37.28 17.92
N ASP A 195 -1.44 -36.28 18.60
CA ASP A 195 -1.03 -34.99 18.03
C ASP A 195 -2.18 -34.15 17.41
N GLN A 196 -3.43 -34.45 17.80
CA GLN A 196 -4.62 -33.65 17.46
C GLN A 196 -4.94 -32.66 18.59
N ASP A 197 -5.58 -31.54 18.26
CA ASP A 197 -6.04 -30.56 19.25
C ASP A 197 -6.84 -31.22 20.38
N TYR A 198 -6.51 -30.89 21.63
CA TYR A 198 -7.27 -31.37 22.78
C TYR A 198 -8.70 -30.81 22.73
N ARG A 199 -9.69 -31.70 22.76
CA ARG A 199 -11.12 -31.36 22.87
C ARG A 199 -11.65 -31.90 24.20
N MET A 200 -12.31 -31.05 24.99
CA MET A 200 -13.00 -31.45 26.21
C MET A 200 -14.33 -32.13 25.87
N SER A 201 -14.72 -33.15 26.65
CA SER A 201 -16.04 -33.77 26.50
C SER A 201 -17.13 -32.86 27.07
N VAL A 202 -18.34 -32.96 26.52
CA VAL A 202 -19.51 -32.21 27.02
C VAL A 202 -19.79 -32.55 28.49
N GLU A 203 -19.60 -33.81 28.87
CA GLU A 203 -19.75 -34.28 30.26
C GLU A 203 -18.73 -33.63 31.21
N ASP A 204 -17.45 -33.54 30.79
CA ASP A 204 -16.41 -32.88 31.60
C ASP A 204 -16.71 -31.39 31.78
N TYR A 205 -17.27 -30.72 30.75
CA TYR A 205 -17.66 -29.31 30.81
C TYR A 205 -18.87 -29.09 31.72
N GLU A 206 -19.94 -29.87 31.58
CA GLU A 206 -21.14 -29.73 32.41
C GLU A 206 -20.83 -29.99 33.90
N LYS A 207 -19.93 -30.93 34.19
CA LYS A 207 -19.58 -31.31 35.57
C LYS A 207 -18.56 -30.38 36.23
N ASN A 208 -17.53 -29.95 35.50
CA ASN A 208 -16.35 -29.30 36.08
C ASN A 208 -16.17 -27.83 35.69
N ILE A 209 -16.92 -27.33 34.70
CA ILE A 209 -16.77 -25.95 34.19
C ILE A 209 -18.06 -25.15 34.40
N LYS A 210 -19.20 -25.67 33.97
CA LYS A 210 -20.50 -24.96 34.01
C LYS A 210 -20.89 -24.62 35.46
N ASN A 211 -21.18 -23.34 35.71
CA ASN A 211 -21.57 -22.80 37.02
C ASN A 211 -20.55 -23.03 38.15
N LYS A 212 -19.26 -23.25 37.82
CA LYS A 212 -18.17 -23.39 38.79
C LYS A 212 -17.43 -22.06 38.98
N SER A 213 -16.86 -21.86 40.17
CA SER A 213 -16.02 -20.69 40.42
C SER A 213 -14.70 -20.78 39.64
N LYS A 214 -14.08 -19.63 39.32
CA LYS A 214 -12.78 -19.57 38.64
C LYS A 214 -11.73 -20.46 39.33
N LYS A 215 -11.72 -20.49 40.67
CA LYS A 215 -10.79 -21.31 41.45
C LYS A 215 -10.99 -22.82 41.24
N GLU A 216 -12.25 -23.29 41.21
CA GLU A 216 -12.57 -24.69 40.92
C GLU A 216 -12.16 -25.09 39.50
N ILE A 217 -12.40 -24.21 38.52
CA ILE A 217 -12.02 -24.43 37.11
C ILE A 217 -10.48 -24.57 36.98
N LEU A 218 -9.72 -23.70 37.65
CA LEU A 218 -8.25 -23.75 37.61
C LEU A 218 -7.69 -25.05 38.23
N ILE A 219 -8.29 -25.55 39.31
CA ILE A 219 -7.90 -26.84 39.93
C ILE A 219 -8.15 -27.99 38.96
N PHE A 220 -9.30 -27.99 38.26
CA PHE A 220 -9.60 -28.99 37.24
C PHE A 220 -8.61 -28.94 36.07
N LEU A 221 -8.32 -27.75 35.54
CA LEU A 221 -7.34 -27.57 34.46
C LEU A 221 -5.94 -28.00 34.88
N GLN A 222 -5.51 -27.65 36.10
CA GLN A 222 -4.25 -28.11 36.68
C GLN A 222 -4.16 -29.64 36.72
N LYS A 223 -5.22 -30.34 37.13
CA LYS A 223 -5.28 -31.81 37.12
C LYS A 223 -5.13 -32.36 35.70
N LYS A 224 -5.86 -31.82 34.72
CA LYS A 224 -5.79 -32.25 33.31
C LYS A 224 -4.42 -32.00 32.69
N LEU A 225 -3.75 -30.91 33.04
CA LEU A 225 -2.38 -30.64 32.57
C LEU A 225 -1.35 -31.56 33.23
N LYS A 226 -1.54 -31.91 34.51
CA LYS A 226 -0.71 -32.90 35.20
C LYS A 226 -0.82 -34.29 34.57
N GLU A 227 -2.01 -34.71 34.15
CA GLU A 227 -2.25 -35.95 33.37
C GLU A 227 -1.52 -35.95 32.00
N LYS A 228 -1.05 -34.78 31.54
CA LYS A 228 -0.27 -34.58 30.31
C LYS A 228 1.22 -34.30 30.57
N ASN A 229 1.73 -34.60 31.77
CA ASN A 229 3.11 -34.36 32.19
C ASN A 229 3.52 -32.87 32.11
N LYS A 230 2.60 -31.95 32.39
CA LYS A 230 2.89 -30.52 32.50
C LYS A 230 2.77 -30.09 33.97
N GLU A 231 3.89 -29.70 34.57
CA GLU A 231 3.89 -29.13 35.91
C GLU A 231 3.32 -27.71 35.88
N THR A 232 2.40 -27.41 36.80
CA THR A 232 1.70 -26.12 36.83
C THR A 232 1.56 -25.58 38.25
N LEU A 233 1.51 -24.26 38.38
CA LEU A 233 1.34 -23.52 39.63
C LEU A 233 0.09 -22.63 39.55
N ILE A 234 -0.74 -22.61 40.58
CA ILE A 234 -1.84 -21.63 40.71
C ILE A 234 -1.35 -20.48 41.58
N LYS A 235 -1.38 -19.25 41.04
CA LYS A 235 -1.00 -18.02 41.76
C LYS A 235 -1.89 -16.86 41.31
N ASP A 236 -2.26 -15.96 42.21
CA ASP A 236 -3.02 -14.72 41.90
C ASP A 236 -4.28 -14.96 41.04
N GLY A 237 -5.00 -16.06 41.30
CA GLY A 237 -6.21 -16.42 40.55
C GLY A 237 -5.98 -16.85 39.09
N ASN A 238 -4.76 -17.28 38.74
CA ASN A 238 -4.37 -17.75 37.41
C ASN A 238 -3.52 -19.04 37.49
N LEU A 239 -3.40 -19.76 36.38
CA LEU A 239 -2.61 -20.98 36.24
C LEU A 239 -1.34 -20.68 35.44
N PHE A 240 -0.19 -21.21 35.87
CA PHE A 240 1.12 -20.96 35.26
C PHE A 240 1.85 -22.26 34.98
N VAL A 241 2.70 -22.27 33.95
CA VAL A 241 3.78 -23.25 33.75
C VAL A 241 5.12 -22.59 33.99
N THR A 242 6.10 -23.36 34.48
CA THR A 242 7.47 -22.87 34.66
C THR A 242 8.33 -23.39 33.51
N ASP A 243 8.96 -22.47 32.79
CA ASP A 243 9.87 -22.77 31.68
C ASP A 243 11.02 -21.74 31.68
N ASN A 244 12.26 -22.20 31.53
CA ASN A 244 13.49 -21.38 31.60
C ASN A 244 13.55 -20.45 32.83
N GLY A 245 13.09 -20.94 33.99
CA GLY A 245 13.11 -20.19 35.26
C GLY A 245 12.07 -19.07 35.37
N LYS A 246 11.17 -18.92 34.39
CA LYS A 246 10.07 -17.93 34.38
C LYS A 246 8.72 -18.62 34.47
N ASN A 247 7.75 -17.93 35.06
CA ASN A 247 6.36 -18.39 35.15
C ASN A 247 5.54 -17.77 34.03
N TRP A 248 5.01 -18.62 33.14
CA TRP A 248 4.20 -18.26 31.99
C TRP A 248 2.74 -18.61 32.25
N LYS A 249 1.83 -17.64 32.13
CA LYS A 249 0.38 -17.84 32.29
C LYS A 249 -0.12 -18.85 31.27
N VAL A 250 -0.87 -19.85 31.71
CA VAL A 250 -1.63 -20.75 30.84
C VAL A 250 -2.85 -19.98 30.34
N LEU A 251 -2.94 -19.79 29.03
CA LEU A 251 -4.07 -19.08 28.41
C LEU A 251 -5.13 -20.11 28.05
N TRP A 252 -6.38 -19.89 28.47
CA TRP A 252 -7.43 -20.86 28.19
C TRP A 252 -8.78 -20.21 27.90
N SER A 253 -9.53 -20.80 26.96
CA SER A 253 -10.92 -20.48 26.66
C SER A 253 -11.70 -21.79 26.47
N LEU A 254 -12.88 -21.86 27.10
CA LEU A 254 -13.73 -23.05 27.18
C LEU A 254 -15.16 -22.65 26.81
N GLU A 255 -15.46 -22.67 25.50
CA GLU A 255 -16.79 -22.34 24.99
C GLU A 255 -17.51 -23.61 24.52
N PRO A 256 -18.73 -23.90 24.98
CA PRO A 256 -19.51 -24.98 24.42
C PRO A 256 -20.11 -24.53 23.08
N ILE A 257 -19.80 -25.22 21.98
CA ILE A 257 -20.30 -24.89 20.64
C ILE A 257 -20.74 -26.13 19.86
N SER A 258 -21.78 -26.02 19.05
CA SER A 258 -22.20 -27.10 18.17
C SER A 258 -21.57 -26.91 16.77
N THR A 259 -20.93 -27.96 16.20
CA THR A 259 -20.23 -27.90 14.90
C THR A 259 -20.79 -28.87 13.86
N ASN A 260 -20.75 -28.49 12.56
CA ASN A 260 -21.08 -29.35 11.42
C ASN A 260 -19.93 -30.32 11.07
N GLU A 261 -19.70 -31.36 11.84
CA GLU A 261 -18.99 -32.54 11.32
C GLU A 261 -20.04 -33.52 10.79
N TYR A 262 -20.06 -33.78 9.48
CA TYR A 262 -20.95 -34.78 8.87
C TYR A 262 -20.35 -36.18 9.08
N ASP A 263 -20.83 -36.90 10.09
CA ASP A 263 -20.48 -38.32 10.33
C ASP A 263 -21.60 -39.29 9.93
N GLY A 264 -22.69 -38.77 9.37
CA GLY A 264 -23.86 -39.55 8.97
C GLY A 264 -24.95 -39.71 10.03
N ALA A 265 -24.79 -39.17 11.26
CA ALA A 265 -25.78 -39.30 12.34
C ALA A 265 -26.32 -37.98 12.96
N GLY A 266 -25.70 -36.81 12.74
CA GLY A 266 -26.26 -35.52 13.18
C GLY A 266 -25.23 -34.41 13.47
N ILE A 267 -25.66 -33.30 14.09
CA ILE A 267 -24.77 -32.23 14.59
C ILE A 267 -24.12 -32.72 15.90
N LYS A 268 -22.79 -32.58 16.02
CA LYS A 268 -22.05 -32.96 17.23
C LYS A 268 -21.80 -31.75 18.12
N ASP A 269 -22.22 -31.85 19.39
CA ASP A 269 -21.84 -30.88 20.43
C ASP A 269 -20.40 -31.15 20.86
N ILE A 270 -19.52 -30.15 20.68
CA ILE A 270 -18.13 -30.20 21.14
C ILE A 270 -17.84 -29.01 22.05
N ILE A 271 -16.91 -29.17 22.97
CA ILE A 271 -16.43 -28.03 23.76
C ILE A 271 -15.20 -27.49 23.04
N ASP A 272 -15.30 -26.29 22.47
CA ASP A 272 -14.13 -25.62 21.92
C ASP A 272 -13.18 -25.31 23.07
N THR A 273 -12.09 -26.07 23.08
CA THR A 273 -11.12 -26.10 24.17
C THR A 273 -9.83 -25.53 23.65
N ASN A 274 -9.62 -24.25 23.95
CA ASN A 274 -8.44 -23.53 23.54
C ASN A 274 -7.56 -23.36 24.76
N ILE A 275 -6.71 -24.35 25.07
CA ILE A 275 -5.70 -24.25 26.14
C ILE A 275 -4.35 -24.06 25.47
N TYR A 276 -3.67 -22.95 25.73
CA TYR A 276 -2.34 -22.64 25.22
C TYR A 276 -1.32 -22.65 26.36
N ILE A 277 -0.20 -23.33 26.10
CA ILE A 277 0.91 -23.48 27.04
C ILE A 277 2.16 -22.94 26.37
N TYR A 278 2.92 -22.13 27.11
CA TYR A 278 4.20 -21.65 26.63
C TYR A 278 5.23 -22.79 26.66
N GLU A 279 5.97 -22.95 25.57
CA GLU A 279 7.12 -23.84 25.50
C GLU A 279 8.34 -23.08 24.95
N GLY A 280 9.45 -23.12 25.69
CA GLY A 280 10.72 -22.59 25.24
C GLY A 280 11.23 -23.30 23.98
N TYR A 281 11.89 -22.56 23.10
CA TYR A 281 12.60 -23.13 21.96
C TYR A 281 13.70 -24.05 22.45
N LYS A 282 13.62 -25.32 22.07
CA LYS A 282 14.65 -26.31 22.36
C LYS A 282 15.86 -26.10 21.45
N ASP A 283 17.03 -26.52 21.89
CA ASP A 283 18.25 -26.57 21.08
C ASP A 283 18.23 -27.75 20.10
N ASN A 284 17.24 -27.76 19.22
CA ASN A 284 17.15 -28.70 18.11
C ASN A 284 17.43 -27.99 16.79
N VAL A 285 18.55 -28.34 16.17
CA VAL A 285 19.04 -27.81 14.89
C VAL A 285 18.07 -28.08 13.74
N GLU A 286 17.37 -29.22 13.75
CA GLU A 286 16.49 -29.63 12.63
C GLU A 286 15.24 -28.76 12.47
N GLN A 287 14.81 -28.07 13.54
CA GLN A 287 13.60 -27.26 13.56
C GLN A 287 13.84 -25.78 13.21
N ASN A 288 15.09 -25.31 13.29
CA ASN A 288 15.51 -23.91 13.08
C ASN A 288 14.56 -22.83 13.67
N ARG A 289 14.02 -23.09 14.87
CA ARG A 289 13.08 -22.20 15.56
C ARG A 289 13.73 -21.04 16.32
N GLY A 290 15.00 -20.72 16.06
CA GLY A 290 15.87 -19.87 16.91
C GLY A 290 15.24 -18.59 17.51
N LYS A 291 15.83 -18.13 18.62
CA LYS A 291 15.38 -16.96 19.39
C LYS A 291 15.21 -15.71 18.52
N LEU A 292 14.30 -14.84 18.95
CA LEU A 292 13.99 -13.59 18.27
C LEU A 292 14.16 -12.42 19.25
N LEU A 293 14.90 -11.40 18.83
CA LEU A 293 15.14 -10.19 19.59
C LEU A 293 14.59 -8.98 18.81
N LEU A 294 13.64 -8.28 19.43
CA LEU A 294 13.06 -7.04 18.92
C LEU A 294 13.59 -5.87 19.76
N THR A 295 14.15 -4.85 19.11
CA THR A 295 14.71 -3.67 19.81
C THR A 295 13.76 -2.48 19.81
N ASN A 296 13.99 -1.50 20.69
CA ASN A 296 13.27 -0.21 20.68
C ASN A 296 13.63 0.60 19.43
N SER A 297 14.82 0.36 18.86
CA SER A 297 15.23 0.88 17.56
C SER A 297 14.56 0.20 16.37
N LYS A 298 13.61 -0.73 16.57
CA LYS A 298 12.90 -1.46 15.51
C LYS A 298 13.80 -2.35 14.66
N ASP A 299 14.88 -2.85 15.25
CA ASP A 299 15.68 -3.92 14.67
C ASP A 299 15.12 -5.28 15.07
N ILE A 300 15.26 -6.24 14.17
CA ILE A 300 14.86 -7.62 14.36
C ILE A 300 16.09 -8.49 14.18
N TYR A 301 16.58 -9.06 15.28
CA TYR A 301 17.67 -10.04 15.25
C TYR A 301 17.08 -11.43 15.44
N LEU A 302 17.52 -12.37 14.61
CA LEU A 302 17.08 -13.75 14.66
C LEU A 302 18.29 -14.66 14.85
N GLU A 303 18.16 -15.58 15.79
CA GLU A 303 19.10 -16.67 15.93
C GLU A 303 18.87 -17.66 14.78
N ASP A 304 19.94 -17.93 14.05
CA ASP A 304 19.99 -18.88 12.96
C ASP A 304 20.70 -20.15 13.41
N LYS A 305 19.95 -21.25 13.38
CA LYS A 305 20.45 -22.59 13.71
C LYS A 305 20.71 -23.42 12.46
N VAL A 306 20.59 -22.86 11.25
CA VAL A 306 20.90 -23.59 10.00
C VAL A 306 22.41 -23.82 9.90
N SER A 307 22.81 -25.06 9.64
CA SER A 307 24.18 -25.40 9.26
C SER A 307 24.28 -25.51 7.73
N PRO A 308 24.98 -24.59 7.04
CA PRO A 308 25.02 -24.53 5.58
C PRO A 308 26.03 -25.52 5.02
N LYS A 309 25.77 -26.82 5.20
CA LYS A 309 26.52 -27.86 4.50
C LYS A 309 25.71 -28.31 3.31
N GLU A 310 26.18 -27.98 2.10
CA GLU A 310 25.60 -28.52 0.89
C GLU A 310 25.81 -30.04 0.83
N GLN A 311 24.81 -30.76 0.32
CA GLN A 311 24.83 -32.23 0.25
C GLN A 311 24.35 -32.68 -1.12
N PHE A 312 24.54 -33.94 -1.47
CA PHE A 312 23.87 -34.56 -2.61
C PHE A 312 22.66 -35.38 -2.14
N ARG A 313 21.64 -35.48 -2.99
CA ARG A 313 20.48 -36.35 -2.79
C ARG A 313 20.20 -37.17 -4.04
N ILE A 314 19.91 -38.45 -3.84
CA ILE A 314 19.45 -39.32 -4.93
C ILE A 314 17.92 -39.18 -5.06
N ILE A 315 17.41 -38.67 -6.18
CA ILE A 315 15.98 -38.35 -6.36
C ILE A 315 15.19 -39.52 -6.97
N ASN A 316 15.81 -40.35 -7.81
CA ASN A 316 15.11 -41.41 -8.52
C ASN A 316 15.87 -42.74 -8.39
N SER A 317 15.37 -43.64 -7.57
CA SER A 317 16.10 -44.87 -7.21
C SER A 317 15.18 -46.07 -7.04
N LYS A 318 14.82 -46.68 -8.17
CA LYS A 318 14.38 -48.08 -8.17
C LYS A 318 15.53 -48.95 -7.61
N SER A 319 15.35 -49.45 -6.39
CA SER A 319 16.08 -50.48 -5.59
C SER A 319 17.58 -50.78 -5.76
N LEU A 320 18.24 -50.63 -6.91
CA LEU A 320 19.61 -51.12 -7.17
C LEU A 320 20.69 -50.46 -6.29
N TYR A 321 20.73 -49.13 -6.19
CA TYR A 321 21.82 -48.41 -5.52
C TYR A 321 21.80 -48.53 -3.98
N ALA A 322 20.64 -48.84 -3.38
CA ALA A 322 20.52 -48.97 -1.93
C ALA A 322 21.32 -50.18 -1.38
N LYS A 323 21.43 -51.25 -2.17
CA LYS A 323 22.18 -52.46 -1.81
C LYS A 323 23.69 -52.19 -1.84
N GLN A 324 24.16 -51.48 -2.86
CA GLN A 324 25.58 -51.14 -3.04
C GLN A 324 26.07 -50.13 -1.99
N LEU A 325 25.24 -49.14 -1.63
CA LEU A 325 25.55 -48.21 -0.55
C LEU A 325 25.70 -48.94 0.79
N LYS A 326 24.84 -49.93 1.07
CA LYS A 326 24.99 -50.78 2.26
C LYS A 326 26.27 -51.60 2.23
N GLU A 327 26.59 -52.27 1.09
CA GLU A 327 27.81 -53.07 0.96
C GLU A 327 29.07 -52.22 1.19
N LEU A 328 29.13 -51.04 0.58
CA LEU A 328 30.25 -50.13 0.73
C LEU A 328 30.39 -49.61 2.18
N GLN A 329 29.29 -49.32 2.87
CA GLN A 329 29.32 -48.95 4.30
C GLN A 329 29.82 -50.08 5.19
N GLU A 330 29.39 -51.31 4.90
CA GLU A 330 29.87 -52.50 5.61
C GLU A 330 31.35 -52.74 5.35
N ASP A 331 31.79 -52.64 4.10
CA ASP A 331 33.19 -52.78 3.67
C ASP A 331 34.09 -51.74 4.35
N LYS A 332 33.64 -50.49 4.49
CA LYS A 332 34.41 -49.46 5.20
C LYS A 332 34.64 -49.80 6.68
N LYS A 333 33.70 -50.53 7.31
CA LYS A 333 33.83 -50.99 8.70
C LYS A 333 34.64 -52.29 8.82
N LYS A 334 34.70 -53.10 7.77
CA LYS A 334 35.23 -54.47 7.78
C LYS A 334 36.62 -54.61 7.12
N LEU A 335 36.91 -53.81 6.09
CA LEU A 335 38.16 -53.89 5.31
C LEU A 335 39.25 -52.97 5.89
N SER A 336 40.51 -53.32 5.64
CA SER A 336 41.63 -52.43 5.91
C SER A 336 41.60 -51.21 4.97
N GLU A 337 42.22 -50.09 5.36
CA GLU A 337 42.24 -48.88 4.53
C GLU A 337 42.85 -49.13 3.13
N LYS A 338 43.85 -50.02 3.05
CA LYS A 338 44.50 -50.41 1.81
C LYS A 338 43.55 -51.21 0.89
N ASP A 339 42.92 -52.25 1.43
CA ASP A 339 42.02 -53.13 0.66
C ASP A 339 40.75 -52.38 0.23
N PHE A 340 40.30 -51.47 1.10
CA PHE A 340 39.22 -50.56 0.79
C PHE A 340 39.58 -49.66 -0.42
N LYS A 341 40.77 -49.01 -0.38
CA LYS A 341 41.28 -48.16 -1.46
C LYS A 341 41.38 -48.93 -2.78
N GLU A 342 41.89 -50.15 -2.75
CA GLU A 342 42.05 -50.97 -3.94
C GLU A 342 40.71 -51.42 -4.55
N LYS A 343 39.70 -51.73 -3.72
CA LYS A 343 38.35 -52.14 -4.18
C LYS A 343 37.52 -50.97 -4.72
N TRP A 344 37.56 -49.83 -4.03
CA TRP A 344 36.58 -48.75 -4.24
C TRP A 344 37.16 -47.44 -4.80
N ILE A 345 38.48 -47.21 -4.70
CA ILE A 345 39.13 -45.94 -5.07
C ILE A 345 40.00 -46.10 -6.33
N THR A 346 41.03 -46.94 -6.27
CA THR A 346 42.01 -47.15 -7.36
C THR A 346 41.40 -47.47 -8.73
N PRO A 347 40.26 -48.20 -8.86
CA PRO A 347 39.64 -48.44 -10.16
C PRO A 347 39.18 -47.18 -10.90
N PHE A 348 38.91 -46.09 -10.16
CA PHE A 348 38.33 -44.84 -10.68
C PHE A 348 39.33 -43.68 -10.74
N GLU A 349 40.59 -43.90 -10.36
CA GLU A 349 41.65 -42.90 -10.53
C GLU A 349 41.91 -42.63 -12.03
N LYS A 350 42.58 -41.51 -12.33
CA LYS A 350 42.95 -41.14 -13.70
C LYS A 350 43.80 -42.25 -14.33
N ASN A 351 43.43 -42.70 -15.53
CA ASN A 351 43.97 -43.88 -16.22
C ASN A 351 43.71 -45.24 -15.53
N GLY A 352 42.81 -45.27 -14.54
CA GLY A 352 42.35 -46.46 -13.85
C GLY A 352 41.51 -47.38 -14.75
N LYS A 353 41.09 -48.52 -14.18
CA LYS A 353 40.34 -49.56 -14.91
C LYS A 353 39.01 -49.05 -15.48
N TYR A 354 38.32 -48.16 -14.75
CA TYR A 354 37.03 -47.61 -15.16
C TYR A 354 37.12 -46.66 -16.36
N GLU A 355 38.07 -45.71 -16.36
CA GLU A 355 38.20 -44.74 -17.45
C GLU A 355 38.53 -45.44 -18.77
N LYS A 356 39.43 -46.44 -18.73
CA LYS A 356 39.76 -47.29 -19.87
C LYS A 356 38.53 -48.07 -20.37
N ALA A 357 37.83 -48.76 -19.46
CA ALA A 357 36.61 -49.48 -19.82
C ALA A 357 35.49 -48.57 -20.37
N MET A 358 35.39 -47.32 -19.91
CA MET A 358 34.40 -46.35 -20.39
C MET A 358 34.76 -45.81 -21.78
N ILE A 359 36.04 -45.58 -22.07
CA ILE A 359 36.53 -45.21 -23.42
C ILE A 359 36.22 -46.35 -24.40
N ASP A 360 36.54 -47.58 -24.01
CA ASP A 360 36.27 -48.79 -24.81
C ASP A 360 34.77 -48.98 -25.03
N PHE A 361 33.97 -48.80 -23.98
CA PHE A 361 32.51 -48.85 -24.05
C PHE A 361 31.93 -47.80 -25.00
N LYS A 362 32.35 -46.53 -24.89
CA LYS A 362 31.90 -45.46 -25.79
C LYS A 362 32.25 -45.76 -27.25
N SER A 363 33.47 -46.24 -27.51
CA SER A 363 33.89 -46.67 -28.85
C SER A 363 33.04 -47.82 -29.37
N ASN A 364 32.75 -48.83 -28.53
CA ASN A 364 31.89 -49.96 -28.90
C ASN A 364 30.44 -49.51 -29.17
N VAL A 365 29.87 -48.63 -28.34
CA VAL A 365 28.53 -48.05 -28.54
C VAL A 365 28.44 -47.27 -29.85
N GLU A 366 29.45 -46.46 -30.19
CA GLU A 366 29.48 -45.74 -31.47
C GLU A 366 29.53 -46.69 -32.66
N ASN A 367 30.29 -47.78 -32.56
CA ASN A 367 30.34 -48.81 -33.59
C ASN A 367 29.01 -49.56 -33.72
N LEU A 368 28.42 -50.00 -32.60
CA LEU A 368 27.11 -50.66 -32.59
C LEU A 368 26.00 -49.76 -33.14
N LYS A 369 26.01 -48.45 -32.83
CA LYS A 369 25.05 -47.50 -33.41
C LYS A 369 25.21 -47.38 -34.93
N LYS A 370 26.44 -47.34 -35.44
CA LYS A 370 26.70 -47.33 -36.90
C LYS A 370 26.23 -48.63 -37.56
N GLU A 371 26.47 -49.77 -36.93
CA GLU A 371 25.99 -51.08 -37.39
C GLU A 371 24.45 -51.15 -37.41
N ILE A 372 23.79 -50.69 -36.33
CA ILE A 372 22.32 -50.60 -36.23
C ILE A 372 21.75 -49.72 -37.36
N VAL A 373 22.28 -48.52 -37.56
CA VAL A 373 21.82 -47.62 -38.64
C VAL A 373 22.01 -48.26 -40.02
N THR A 374 23.07 -49.05 -40.20
CA THR A 374 23.31 -49.78 -41.45
C THR A 374 22.29 -50.90 -41.64
N LEU A 375 22.04 -51.71 -40.60
CA LEU A 375 21.05 -52.78 -40.59
C LEU A 375 19.61 -52.26 -40.74
N GLU A 376 19.28 -51.08 -40.19
CA GLU A 376 17.99 -50.41 -40.38
C GLU A 376 17.77 -50.04 -41.85
N LYS A 377 18.79 -49.48 -42.52
CA LYS A 377 18.73 -49.18 -43.95
C LYS A 377 18.62 -50.45 -44.79
N GLU A 378 19.36 -51.50 -44.47
CA GLU A 378 19.24 -52.80 -45.13
C GLU A 378 17.84 -53.40 -44.96
N LYS A 379 17.27 -53.30 -43.76
CA LYS A 379 15.91 -53.74 -43.46
C LYS A 379 14.88 -52.99 -44.31
N GLU A 380 14.96 -51.66 -44.39
CA GLU A 380 14.08 -50.84 -45.23
C GLU A 380 14.23 -51.19 -46.73
N ASN A 381 15.45 -51.40 -47.22
CA ASN A 381 15.67 -51.80 -48.60
C ASN A 381 15.08 -53.19 -48.93
N ILE A 382 14.99 -54.11 -47.96
CA ILE A 382 14.34 -55.42 -48.15
C ILE A 382 12.82 -55.27 -48.13
N ILE A 383 12.30 -54.40 -47.28
CA ILE A 383 10.88 -54.11 -47.15
C ILE A 383 10.26 -53.68 -48.50
N ASP A 384 11.00 -52.93 -49.32
CA ASP A 384 10.52 -52.47 -50.63
C ASP A 384 10.52 -53.56 -51.72
N LYS A 385 11.13 -54.72 -51.45
CA LYS A 385 11.17 -55.87 -52.39
C LYS A 385 9.95 -56.80 -52.26
N PHE A 386 9.07 -56.59 -51.29
CA PHE A 386 7.85 -57.39 -51.15
C PHE A 386 6.86 -57.11 -52.30
N SER A 387 6.30 -58.16 -52.90
CA SER A 387 5.41 -58.02 -54.06
C SER A 387 4.06 -57.34 -53.76
N SER A 388 3.65 -57.27 -52.49
CA SER A 388 2.45 -56.52 -52.07
C SER A 388 2.50 -56.04 -50.62
N ARG A 389 1.77 -54.96 -50.33
CA ARG A 389 1.58 -54.42 -48.98
C ARG A 389 0.92 -55.41 -48.01
N TYR A 390 0.08 -56.31 -48.52
CA TYR A 390 -0.60 -57.33 -47.70
C TYR A 390 0.38 -58.39 -47.17
N ILE A 391 1.27 -58.91 -48.03
CA ILE A 391 2.31 -59.88 -47.64
C ILE A 391 3.28 -59.25 -46.62
N ARG A 392 3.67 -57.99 -46.85
CA ARG A 392 4.46 -57.19 -45.91
C ARG A 392 3.78 -57.14 -44.53
N TYR A 393 2.50 -56.80 -44.48
CA TYR A 393 1.72 -56.69 -43.23
C TYR A 393 1.58 -58.05 -42.51
N ASP A 394 1.31 -59.12 -43.24
CA ASP A 394 1.17 -60.48 -42.67
C ASP A 394 2.50 -60.99 -42.06
N ILE A 395 3.64 -60.66 -42.67
CA ILE A 395 4.97 -60.96 -42.11
C ILE A 395 5.24 -60.13 -40.85
N PHE A 396 4.95 -58.83 -40.84
CA PHE A 396 5.14 -57.99 -39.66
C PHE A 396 4.31 -58.44 -38.45
N ASN A 397 3.06 -58.87 -38.68
CA ASN A 397 2.18 -59.32 -37.60
C ASN A 397 2.56 -60.69 -37.04
N ASN A 398 2.97 -61.64 -37.90
CA ASN A 398 3.39 -62.97 -37.45
C ASN A 398 4.81 -62.97 -36.83
N TYR A 399 5.60 -61.92 -37.05
CA TYR A 399 6.98 -61.77 -36.57
C TYR A 399 7.21 -60.43 -35.85
N SER A 400 6.30 -60.07 -34.94
CA SER A 400 6.40 -58.86 -34.13
C SER A 400 7.62 -58.85 -33.20
N ASP A 401 8.11 -60.03 -32.80
CA ASP A 401 9.38 -60.22 -32.09
C ASP A 401 10.36 -61.08 -32.91
N PRO A 402 11.41 -60.49 -33.50
CA PRO A 402 12.42 -61.19 -34.30
C PRO A 402 13.23 -62.28 -33.57
N LEU A 403 13.08 -62.40 -32.25
CA LEU A 403 13.80 -63.38 -31.41
C LEU A 403 12.93 -64.57 -30.98
N SER A 404 11.63 -64.51 -31.24
CA SER A 404 10.68 -65.57 -30.87
C SER A 404 10.78 -66.85 -31.75
N GLY A 405 11.64 -66.85 -32.76
CA GLY A 405 11.83 -67.94 -33.71
C GLY A 405 10.91 -67.86 -34.93
N VAL A 406 11.27 -68.58 -35.99
CA VAL A 406 10.53 -68.54 -37.26
C VAL A 406 9.43 -69.60 -37.28
N ASN A 407 8.16 -69.20 -37.48
CA ASN A 407 7.06 -70.14 -37.71
C ASN A 407 7.08 -70.61 -39.17
N GLU A 408 7.79 -71.71 -39.43
CA GLU A 408 7.93 -72.29 -40.77
C GLU A 408 6.59 -72.63 -41.44
N ASN A 409 5.54 -72.95 -40.66
CA ASN A 409 4.22 -73.23 -41.23
C ASN A 409 3.51 -71.96 -41.74
N ALA A 410 3.82 -70.79 -41.17
CA ALA A 410 3.34 -69.51 -41.69
C ALA A 410 4.08 -69.13 -42.98
N LEU A 411 5.38 -69.44 -43.09
CA LEU A 411 6.19 -69.12 -44.26
C LEU A 411 5.85 -69.96 -45.52
N LYS A 412 5.41 -71.22 -45.35
CA LYS A 412 5.00 -72.11 -46.46
C LYS A 412 3.87 -71.56 -47.34
N LYS A 413 3.14 -70.54 -46.86
CA LYS A 413 2.03 -69.91 -47.59
C LYS A 413 2.48 -68.89 -48.64
N PHE A 414 3.74 -68.44 -48.60
CA PHE A 414 4.27 -67.44 -49.54
C PHE A 414 4.81 -68.08 -50.82
N LYS A 415 4.72 -67.35 -51.94
CA LYS A 415 5.33 -67.75 -53.21
C LYS A 415 6.86 -67.77 -53.08
N PRO A 416 7.59 -68.56 -53.88
CA PRO A 416 9.04 -68.71 -53.75
C PRO A 416 9.83 -67.39 -53.74
N ALA A 417 9.39 -66.39 -54.53
CA ALA A 417 10.02 -65.06 -54.57
C ALA A 417 9.82 -64.27 -53.26
N ASP A 418 8.60 -64.24 -52.73
CA ASP A 418 8.29 -63.54 -51.47
C ASP A 418 8.84 -64.27 -50.25
N LEU A 419 8.91 -65.61 -50.29
CA LEU A 419 9.53 -66.42 -49.25
C LEU A 419 11.03 -66.09 -49.10
N LYS A 420 11.72 -65.83 -50.22
CA LYS A 420 13.12 -65.41 -50.20
C LYS A 420 13.29 -64.05 -49.53
N VAL A 421 12.48 -63.05 -49.93
CA VAL A 421 12.48 -61.71 -49.33
C VAL A 421 12.10 -61.74 -47.84
N ALA A 422 11.13 -62.58 -47.46
CA ALA A 422 10.74 -62.79 -46.07
C ALA A 422 11.88 -63.34 -45.20
N ARG A 423 12.63 -64.33 -45.71
CA ARG A 423 13.78 -64.89 -44.99
C ARG A 423 14.93 -63.88 -44.87
N GLU A 424 15.18 -63.08 -45.91
CA GLU A 424 16.14 -61.97 -45.86
C GLU A 424 15.74 -60.92 -44.82
N TYR A 425 14.45 -60.53 -44.79
CA TYR A 425 13.91 -59.58 -43.82
C TYR A 425 14.06 -60.08 -42.38
N ILE A 426 13.66 -61.33 -42.11
CA ILE A 426 13.76 -61.94 -40.78
C ILE A 426 15.22 -62.00 -40.33
N ALA A 427 16.15 -62.42 -41.20
CA ALA A 427 17.57 -62.50 -40.86
C ALA A 427 18.16 -61.13 -40.47
N ILE A 428 17.83 -60.07 -41.22
CA ILE A 428 18.27 -58.71 -40.90
C ILE A 428 17.56 -58.17 -39.65
N ALA A 429 16.25 -58.39 -39.50
CA ALA A 429 15.50 -57.96 -38.32
C ALA A 429 16.01 -58.63 -37.03
N THR A 430 16.36 -59.92 -37.07
CA THR A 430 16.97 -60.64 -35.93
C THR A 430 18.38 -60.14 -35.65
N LYS A 431 19.22 -59.89 -36.67
CA LYS A 431 20.55 -59.29 -36.48
C LYS A 431 20.46 -57.89 -35.87
N LEU A 432 19.57 -57.05 -36.40
CA LEU A 432 19.28 -55.72 -35.88
C LEU A 432 18.84 -55.82 -34.41
N LYS A 433 17.89 -56.71 -34.10
CA LYS A 433 17.40 -56.89 -32.73
C LYS A 433 18.48 -57.37 -31.77
N ASN A 434 19.34 -58.28 -32.19
CA ASN A 434 20.48 -58.73 -31.39
C ASN A 434 21.48 -57.59 -31.13
N LYS A 435 21.75 -56.74 -32.12
CA LYS A 435 22.62 -55.56 -31.98
C LYS A 435 21.99 -54.47 -31.10
N GLU A 436 20.68 -54.26 -31.20
CA GLU A 436 19.92 -53.40 -30.28
C GLU A 436 19.97 -53.94 -28.83
N ILE A 437 19.88 -55.26 -28.65
CA ILE A 437 20.03 -55.89 -27.33
C ILE A 437 21.46 -55.75 -26.82
N GLU A 438 22.48 -55.95 -27.67
CA GLU A 438 23.89 -55.75 -27.31
C GLU A 438 24.15 -54.30 -26.88
N LEU A 439 23.57 -53.34 -27.60
CA LEU A 439 23.61 -51.92 -27.24
C LEU A 439 22.87 -51.63 -25.92
N TYR A 440 21.76 -52.31 -25.64
CA TYR A 440 20.95 -52.14 -24.42
C TYR A 440 21.57 -52.83 -23.19
N ASN A 441 22.22 -53.97 -23.39
CA ASN A 441 22.83 -54.80 -22.35
C ASN A 441 24.29 -54.44 -22.04
N GLY A 442 24.87 -53.46 -22.74
CA GLY A 442 26.30 -53.15 -22.73
C GLY A 442 26.99 -53.13 -21.35
N SER A 443 28.30 -53.42 -21.35
CA SER A 443 29.23 -53.53 -20.20
C SER A 443 28.56 -53.48 -18.81
N THR A 444 28.13 -54.64 -18.33
CA THR A 444 27.56 -54.82 -16.98
C THR A 444 28.57 -54.57 -15.86
N GLU A 445 29.88 -54.63 -16.14
CA GLU A 445 30.96 -54.58 -15.14
C GLU A 445 30.94 -53.30 -14.27
N TRP A 446 30.50 -52.17 -14.84
CA TRP A 446 30.54 -50.85 -14.18
C TRP A 446 29.16 -50.23 -13.95
N LYS A 447 28.09 -50.85 -14.46
CA LYS A 447 26.70 -50.38 -14.33
C LYS A 447 26.24 -50.29 -12.86
N ASP A 448 26.81 -51.15 -12.03
CA ASP A 448 26.57 -51.24 -10.59
C ASP A 448 27.52 -50.37 -9.75
N LYS A 449 28.41 -49.60 -10.38
CA LYS A 449 29.43 -48.77 -9.71
C LYS A 449 29.40 -47.29 -10.12
N VAL A 450 28.33 -46.84 -10.79
CA VAL A 450 28.16 -45.44 -11.22
C VAL A 450 26.72 -44.98 -11.04
N VAL A 451 26.51 -43.71 -10.66
CA VAL A 451 25.18 -43.10 -10.54
C VAL A 451 24.97 -42.17 -11.73
N ALA A 452 23.82 -42.28 -12.41
CA ALA A 452 23.48 -41.36 -13.49
C ALA A 452 23.25 -39.96 -12.93
N ALA A 453 23.85 -38.93 -13.55
CA ALA A 453 23.74 -37.55 -13.06
C ALA A 453 22.30 -37.03 -12.99
N LYS A 454 21.40 -37.53 -13.85
CA LYS A 454 19.95 -37.25 -13.83
C LYS A 454 19.22 -37.70 -12.55
N ASP A 455 19.79 -38.66 -11.83
CA ASP A 455 19.21 -39.25 -10.63
C ASP A 455 19.80 -38.63 -9.34
N LEU A 456 20.68 -37.62 -9.49
CA LEU A 456 21.35 -36.86 -8.41
C LEU A 456 20.87 -35.40 -8.39
N ALA A 457 20.69 -34.82 -7.20
CA ALA A 457 20.53 -33.38 -6.99
C ALA A 457 21.45 -32.85 -5.90
N VAL A 458 21.73 -31.55 -5.94
CA VAL A 458 22.36 -30.83 -4.84
C VAL A 458 21.28 -30.41 -3.83
N VAL A 459 21.44 -30.75 -2.56
CA VAL A 459 20.64 -30.21 -1.48
C VAL A 459 21.26 -28.86 -1.10
N LYS A 460 20.56 -27.78 -1.46
CA LYS A 460 20.91 -26.43 -1.04
C LYS A 460 20.23 -26.17 0.30
N VAL A 461 21.04 -26.11 1.35
CA VAL A 461 20.56 -25.87 2.71
C VAL A 461 20.51 -24.36 2.96
N GLY A 462 19.37 -23.86 3.44
CA GLY A 462 19.19 -22.46 3.75
C GLY A 462 17.79 -22.20 4.31
N LYS A 463 17.29 -20.99 4.16
CA LYS A 463 15.98 -20.60 4.70
C LYS A 463 15.18 -19.78 3.71
N LYS A 464 13.87 -19.94 3.82
CA LYS A 464 12.89 -19.18 3.08
C LYS A 464 12.25 -18.16 4.01
N VAL A 465 12.49 -16.89 3.74
CA VAL A 465 11.93 -15.77 4.48
C VAL A 465 10.81 -15.15 3.67
N GLU A 466 9.62 -15.05 4.24
CA GLU A 466 8.44 -14.54 3.55
C GLU A 466 7.95 -13.24 4.18
N PHE A 467 7.84 -12.17 3.39
CA PHE A 467 7.26 -10.90 3.82
C PHE A 467 5.81 -10.80 3.32
N ARG A 468 4.91 -10.43 4.23
CA ARG A 468 3.48 -10.24 3.98
C ARG A 468 3.01 -8.88 4.49
N GLY A 469 1.99 -8.32 3.84
CA GLY A 469 1.40 -7.06 4.27
C GLY A 469 2.18 -5.83 3.80
N ASN A 470 1.95 -4.69 4.43
CA ASN A 470 2.47 -3.39 3.98
C ASN A 470 3.44 -2.81 5.00
N GLY A 471 4.70 -2.62 4.61
CA GLY A 471 5.72 -2.04 5.49
C GLY A 471 6.95 -1.50 4.77
N LYS A 472 7.83 -0.87 5.54
CA LYS A 472 9.10 -0.28 5.09
C LYS A 472 10.26 -0.87 5.88
N ILE A 473 11.36 -1.18 5.20
CA ILE A 473 12.61 -1.65 5.81
C ILE A 473 13.72 -0.65 5.48
N ASN A 474 14.29 0.04 6.47
CA ASN A 474 15.22 1.15 6.22
C ASN A 474 16.69 0.75 6.09
N GLY A 475 17.08 -0.39 6.66
CA GLY A 475 18.47 -0.84 6.81
C GLY A 475 18.68 -2.25 6.26
N ILE A 476 19.56 -3.00 6.91
CA ILE A 476 20.13 -4.23 6.38
C ILE A 476 19.14 -5.39 6.53
N ILE A 477 18.93 -6.14 5.45
CA ILE A 477 18.31 -7.46 5.44
C ILE A 477 19.42 -8.46 5.17
N ASP A 478 19.91 -9.07 6.24
CA ASP A 478 20.94 -10.10 6.19
C ASP A 478 20.30 -11.43 6.61
N LEU A 479 20.23 -12.36 5.65
CA LEU A 479 19.68 -13.69 5.91
C LEU A 479 20.73 -14.68 6.39
N GLY A 480 21.95 -14.28 6.76
CA GLY A 480 22.99 -15.17 7.27
C GLY A 480 23.43 -16.25 6.27
N GLU A 481 24.24 -17.22 6.68
CA GLU A 481 24.82 -18.18 5.73
C GLU A 481 23.78 -19.14 5.10
N GLY A 482 24.15 -19.73 3.95
CA GLY A 482 23.38 -20.75 3.24
C GLY A 482 22.71 -20.26 1.96
N TYR A 483 21.83 -21.09 1.39
CA TYR A 483 21.06 -20.78 0.18
C TYR A 483 19.71 -20.17 0.56
N ASN A 484 19.64 -18.84 0.69
CA ASN A 484 18.47 -18.15 1.23
C ASN A 484 17.56 -17.58 0.14
N ILE A 485 16.26 -17.69 0.39
CA ILE A 485 15.19 -17.24 -0.50
C ILE A 485 14.37 -16.20 0.24
N LEU A 486 14.25 -14.99 -0.32
CA LEU A 486 13.32 -13.95 0.17
C LEU A 486 12.08 -13.93 -0.72
N GLU A 487 10.93 -14.32 -0.18
CA GLU A 487 9.64 -14.28 -0.86
C GLU A 487 8.81 -13.07 -0.41
N ILE A 488 8.32 -12.30 -1.37
CA ILE A 488 7.30 -11.27 -1.18
C ILE A 488 5.96 -11.89 -1.63
N ALA A 489 5.12 -12.23 -0.65
CA ALA A 489 3.95 -13.09 -0.84
C ALA A 489 2.85 -12.51 -1.74
N GLN A 490 2.02 -13.39 -2.32
CA GLN A 490 0.93 -13.05 -3.25
C GLN A 490 -0.19 -12.19 -2.66
N GLN A 491 -0.89 -11.53 -3.60
CA GLN A 491 -1.82 -10.42 -3.42
C GLN A 491 -3.13 -10.72 -2.66
N GLY A 492 -3.41 -12.00 -2.38
CA GLY A 492 -4.64 -12.45 -1.69
C GLY A 492 -4.47 -12.67 -0.19
N THR A 493 -3.26 -12.52 0.35
CA THR A 493 -3.03 -12.60 1.79
C THR A 493 -3.22 -11.21 2.39
N GLY A 494 -4.40 -10.98 2.96
CA GLY A 494 -4.62 -9.90 3.93
C GLY A 494 -5.52 -8.75 3.53
N LYS A 495 -5.87 -7.94 4.54
CA LYS A 495 -6.80 -6.81 4.42
C LYS A 495 -6.29 -5.70 3.48
N TYR A 496 -4.98 -5.60 3.29
CA TYR A 496 -4.33 -4.47 2.60
C TYR A 496 -3.43 -4.88 1.43
N GLY A 497 -3.36 -6.18 1.09
CA GLY A 497 -2.37 -6.71 0.15
C GLY A 497 -0.92 -6.66 0.69
N THR A 498 0.04 -7.12 -0.11
CA THR A 498 1.48 -7.14 0.23
C THR A 498 2.24 -6.11 -0.58
N ASN A 499 2.85 -5.14 0.09
CA ASN A 499 3.75 -4.15 -0.50
C ASN A 499 4.89 -3.76 0.46
N ILE A 500 6.12 -4.12 0.11
CA ILE A 500 7.31 -3.86 0.92
C ILE A 500 8.14 -2.77 0.28
N ILE A 501 8.40 -1.69 1.03
CA ILE A 501 9.26 -0.59 0.61
C ILE A 501 10.65 -0.80 1.22
N LEU A 502 11.67 -0.95 0.40
CA LEU A 502 13.06 -0.90 0.84
C LEU A 502 13.51 0.57 0.88
N GLY A 503 13.91 1.06 2.05
CA GLY A 503 14.41 2.40 2.27
C GLY A 503 15.67 2.71 1.45
N PRO A 504 16.07 3.99 1.35
CA PRO A 504 17.17 4.39 0.48
C PRO A 504 18.53 3.86 0.93
N TYR A 505 18.65 3.48 2.21
CA TYR A 505 19.85 2.90 2.82
C TYR A 505 19.69 1.41 3.16
N ALA A 506 18.62 0.78 2.65
CA ALA A 506 18.45 -0.65 2.85
C ALA A 506 19.53 -1.42 2.07
N GLU A 507 19.92 -2.60 2.56
CA GLU A 507 20.93 -3.42 1.90
C GLU A 507 20.48 -4.88 1.98
N LEU A 508 20.63 -5.65 0.90
CA LEU A 508 20.24 -7.05 0.83
C LEU A 508 21.49 -7.92 0.81
N HIS A 509 21.72 -8.69 1.87
CA HIS A 509 22.89 -9.54 2.06
C HIS A 509 22.54 -10.99 2.34
N ASN A 510 23.40 -11.88 1.82
CA ASN A 510 23.25 -13.31 1.92
C ASN A 510 21.89 -13.79 1.39
N ILE A 511 21.42 -13.20 0.30
CA ILE A 511 20.19 -13.58 -0.39
C ILE A 511 20.56 -14.14 -1.76
N ASN A 512 20.18 -15.38 -2.04
CA ASN A 512 20.47 -16.01 -3.33
C ASN A 512 19.34 -15.77 -4.33
N GLU A 513 18.10 -15.74 -3.85
CA GLU A 513 16.91 -15.62 -4.69
C GLU A 513 15.85 -14.74 -4.04
N ILE A 514 15.28 -13.83 -4.83
CA ILE A 514 14.09 -13.05 -4.45
C ILE A 514 12.93 -13.49 -5.32
N ILE A 515 11.86 -13.93 -4.66
CA ILE A 515 10.61 -14.32 -5.30
C ILE A 515 9.61 -13.20 -5.02
N ALA A 516 9.07 -12.57 -6.06
CA ALA A 516 8.00 -11.60 -5.90
C ALA A 516 6.89 -11.90 -6.90
N SER A 517 5.67 -11.80 -6.42
CA SER A 517 4.50 -12.06 -7.23
C SER A 517 4.13 -10.81 -8.01
N GLY A 518 4.51 -10.76 -9.30
CA GLY A 518 3.82 -9.89 -10.24
C GLY A 518 2.39 -10.39 -10.39
N GLY A 519 1.39 -9.53 -10.16
CA GLY A 519 -0.01 -9.93 -10.17
C GLY A 519 -0.38 -10.69 -11.44
N ALA A 520 -1.09 -11.81 -11.29
CA ALA A 520 -2.07 -12.14 -12.31
C ALA A 520 -2.96 -10.90 -12.43
N VAL A 521 -3.05 -10.33 -13.63
CA VAL A 521 -4.07 -9.33 -13.95
C VAL A 521 -5.39 -10.02 -13.64
N GLY A 522 -5.91 -9.76 -12.43
CA GLY A 522 -7.16 -10.32 -11.97
C GLY A 522 -8.20 -9.97 -13.01
N ASP A 523 -8.94 -10.98 -13.43
CA ASP A 523 -10.19 -10.85 -14.14
C ASP A 523 -10.95 -9.61 -13.61
N LYS A 524 -11.64 -8.83 -14.46
CA LYS A 524 -12.25 -7.51 -14.12
C LYS A 524 -13.14 -7.51 -12.86
N LYS A 525 -13.42 -8.68 -12.29
CA LYS A 525 -14.21 -8.95 -11.08
C LYS A 525 -13.40 -9.03 -9.77
N LEU A 526 -12.06 -9.14 -9.79
CA LEU A 526 -11.20 -9.24 -8.60
C LEU A 526 -9.92 -8.38 -8.74
N PRO A 527 -10.03 -7.07 -8.51
CA PRO A 527 -8.90 -6.15 -8.61
C PRO A 527 -7.85 -6.38 -7.51
N SER A 528 -6.59 -6.20 -7.90
CA SER A 528 -5.42 -6.40 -7.03
C SER A 528 -5.34 -5.36 -5.92
N ILE A 529 -5.21 -5.80 -4.67
CA ILE A 529 -5.06 -4.92 -3.49
C ILE A 529 -3.59 -4.46 -3.33
N SER A 530 -2.62 -5.18 -3.92
CA SER A 530 -1.17 -5.04 -3.63
C SER A 530 -0.40 -4.08 -4.55
N GLY A 531 -0.97 -3.68 -5.69
CA GLY A 531 -0.30 -2.80 -6.66
C GLY A 531 0.24 -3.54 -7.87
N LYS A 532 0.96 -2.83 -8.74
CA LYS A 532 1.59 -3.43 -9.94
C LYS A 532 2.74 -4.36 -9.54
N ASN A 533 3.52 -3.94 -8.55
CA ASN A 533 4.59 -4.73 -7.94
C ASN A 533 4.44 -4.74 -6.41
N SER A 534 4.85 -5.82 -5.75
CA SER A 534 4.81 -5.94 -4.28
C SER A 534 6.11 -5.49 -3.59
N LEU A 535 7.10 -5.06 -4.36
CA LEU A 535 8.39 -4.58 -3.87
C LEU A 535 8.68 -3.20 -4.48
N ALA A 536 8.99 -2.23 -3.63
CA ALA A 536 9.34 -0.88 -4.01
C ALA A 536 10.71 -0.49 -3.44
N LEU A 537 11.44 0.33 -4.20
CA LEU A 537 12.75 0.86 -3.85
C LEU A 537 12.61 2.36 -3.61
N ASP A 538 12.91 2.78 -2.39
CA ASP A 538 13.00 4.19 -2.03
C ASP A 538 14.38 4.75 -2.44
N ILE A 539 14.46 6.03 -2.79
CA ILE A 539 15.69 6.66 -3.35
C ILE A 539 16.08 7.96 -2.65
N ASP A 540 17.28 8.13 -2.12
CA ASP A 540 17.66 9.43 -1.55
C ASP A 540 17.93 10.46 -2.66
N LYS A 541 17.02 11.41 -2.82
CA LYS A 541 17.10 12.46 -3.86
C LYS A 541 18.24 13.46 -3.66
N THR A 542 18.94 13.41 -2.53
CA THR A 542 20.05 14.31 -2.20
C THR A 542 21.42 13.72 -2.48
N LYS A 543 21.52 12.40 -2.66
CA LYS A 543 22.80 11.69 -2.82
C LYS A 543 23.12 11.45 -4.29
N ARG A 544 24.21 12.05 -4.75
CA ARG A 544 24.67 11.97 -6.15
C ARG A 544 26.09 11.44 -6.23
N ASN A 545 26.36 10.67 -7.27
CA ASN A 545 27.72 10.25 -7.61
C ASN A 545 28.49 11.41 -8.29
N LYS A 546 29.75 11.16 -8.66
CA LYS A 546 30.63 12.14 -9.31
C LYS A 546 30.09 12.64 -10.66
N ASN A 547 29.21 11.86 -11.30
CA ASN A 547 28.57 12.19 -12.58
C ASN A 547 27.23 12.93 -12.40
N GLY A 548 26.83 13.23 -11.16
CA GLY A 548 25.55 13.89 -10.85
C GLY A 548 24.34 12.95 -10.82
N GLU A 549 24.53 11.65 -10.97
CA GLU A 549 23.46 10.63 -11.01
C GLU A 549 23.07 10.24 -9.57
N LEU A 550 21.77 10.05 -9.33
CA LEU A 550 21.27 9.53 -8.06
C LEU A 550 21.66 8.05 -7.93
N TYR A 551 22.22 7.65 -6.79
CA TYR A 551 22.72 6.27 -6.63
C TYR A 551 22.28 5.61 -5.32
N GLN A 552 21.75 6.37 -4.35
CA GLN A 552 21.47 5.84 -3.03
C GLN A 552 20.05 5.28 -2.96
N HIS A 553 19.95 3.95 -3.08
CA HIS A 553 18.76 3.14 -2.92
C HIS A 553 19.17 1.72 -2.51
N ALA A 554 18.20 0.82 -2.27
CA ALA A 554 18.50 -0.49 -1.69
C ALA A 554 19.52 -1.34 -2.48
N PHE A 555 19.43 -1.36 -3.82
CA PHE A 555 20.36 -2.14 -4.65
C PHE A 555 21.79 -1.61 -4.75
N ALA A 556 22.08 -0.40 -4.26
CA ALA A 556 23.38 0.25 -4.45
C ALA A 556 24.53 -0.54 -3.81
N LYS A 557 24.26 -1.18 -2.68
CA LYS A 557 25.21 -1.97 -1.89
C LYS A 557 24.75 -3.41 -1.61
N SER A 558 23.61 -3.79 -2.16
CA SER A 558 23.11 -5.16 -2.07
C SER A 558 23.98 -6.13 -2.87
N ASP A 559 23.88 -7.41 -2.54
CA ASP A 559 24.55 -8.48 -3.29
C ASP A 559 24.16 -8.45 -4.78
N LYS A 560 25.18 -8.50 -5.64
CA LYS A 560 24.98 -8.38 -7.11
C LYS A 560 24.45 -9.66 -7.75
N ASN A 561 24.62 -10.81 -7.08
CA ASN A 561 24.31 -12.14 -7.61
C ASN A 561 22.95 -12.69 -7.13
N ILE A 562 21.99 -11.80 -6.85
CA ILE A 562 20.62 -12.18 -6.50
C ILE A 562 19.85 -12.58 -7.77
N GLU A 563 19.28 -13.79 -7.78
CA GLU A 563 18.30 -14.24 -8.79
C GLU A 563 16.92 -13.64 -8.49
N PHE A 564 16.22 -13.12 -9.50
CA PHE A 564 14.84 -12.64 -9.36
C PHE A 564 13.87 -13.59 -10.08
N THR A 565 12.83 -14.09 -9.40
CA THR A 565 11.88 -15.03 -10.01
C THR A 565 10.42 -14.75 -9.62
N ASN A 566 9.47 -15.17 -10.47
CA ASN A 566 8.04 -14.99 -10.26
C ASN A 566 7.35 -16.34 -10.01
N PRO A 567 6.46 -16.50 -9.01
CA PRO A 567 5.82 -17.78 -8.68
C PRO A 567 5.00 -18.45 -9.80
N SER A 568 4.53 -17.72 -10.82
CA SER A 568 3.84 -18.32 -11.97
C SER A 568 4.75 -19.19 -12.86
N SER A 569 6.08 -19.04 -12.76
CA SER A 569 7.03 -19.91 -13.46
C SER A 569 7.16 -21.32 -12.85
N ILE A 570 6.49 -21.58 -11.71
CA ILE A 570 6.54 -22.87 -11.00
C ILE A 570 5.55 -23.90 -11.60
N GLN A 571 4.52 -23.46 -12.35
CA GLN A 571 3.45 -24.33 -12.90
C GLN A 571 3.56 -24.66 -14.41
N GLY A 572 4.77 -24.59 -14.98
CA GLY A 572 5.04 -25.17 -16.31
C GLY A 572 4.44 -24.45 -17.52
N LYS A 573 3.69 -23.34 -17.34
CA LYS A 573 3.41 -22.38 -18.42
C LYS A 573 4.39 -21.22 -18.29
N ILE A 574 5.31 -21.13 -19.26
CA ILE A 574 6.33 -20.10 -19.35
C ILE A 574 5.64 -18.73 -19.48
N LEU A 575 5.63 -17.98 -18.40
CA LEU A 575 5.76 -16.53 -18.46
C LEU A 575 7.21 -16.28 -18.04
N GLY A 576 8.06 -15.82 -18.95
CA GLY A 576 9.51 -15.83 -18.76
C GLY A 576 10.00 -14.89 -17.65
N PRO A 577 11.34 -14.83 -17.45
CA PRO A 577 12.01 -13.94 -16.48
C PRO A 577 11.62 -12.45 -16.57
N GLU A 578 11.01 -12.02 -17.69
CA GLU A 578 10.51 -10.67 -17.93
C GLU A 578 9.40 -10.15 -16.98
N ASN A 579 8.84 -10.98 -16.09
CA ASN A 579 7.69 -10.62 -15.26
C ASN A 579 7.97 -10.30 -13.78
N PHE A 580 9.24 -10.22 -13.37
CA PHE A 580 9.60 -9.64 -12.06
C PHE A 580 9.77 -8.13 -12.21
N GLY A 581 8.89 -7.36 -11.55
CA GLY A 581 8.95 -5.91 -11.52
C GLY A 581 9.19 -5.37 -10.11
N VAL A 582 9.93 -4.28 -10.01
CA VAL A 582 10.06 -3.45 -8.81
C VAL A 582 9.57 -2.05 -9.10
N GLU A 583 8.92 -1.42 -8.13
CA GLU A 583 8.62 0.02 -8.20
C GLU A 583 9.85 0.81 -7.73
N LEU A 584 10.14 1.94 -8.37
CA LEU A 584 11.10 2.93 -7.89
C LEU A 584 10.33 4.17 -7.44
N MET A 585 10.54 4.63 -6.20
CA MET A 585 9.82 5.75 -5.59
C MET A 585 10.31 7.11 -6.12
N VAL A 586 9.99 7.38 -7.39
CA VAL A 586 10.36 8.59 -8.12
C VAL A 586 9.36 9.74 -7.92
N SER A 587 8.19 9.48 -7.34
CA SER A 587 7.14 10.48 -7.03
C SER A 587 7.63 11.70 -6.23
N LYS A 588 8.74 11.55 -5.50
CA LYS A 588 9.38 12.60 -4.70
C LYS A 588 10.46 13.41 -5.42
N LEU A 589 10.76 13.07 -6.67
CA LEU A 589 11.71 13.80 -7.49
C LEU A 589 11.06 15.10 -8.01
N ASP A 590 11.85 16.16 -8.01
CA ASP A 590 11.38 17.50 -8.33
C ASP A 590 11.63 17.91 -9.78
N LYS A 591 12.51 17.18 -10.47
CA LYS A 591 12.97 17.41 -11.84
C LYS A 591 13.35 16.10 -12.51
N ASP A 592 13.68 16.17 -13.81
CA ASP A 592 14.24 15.03 -14.54
C ASP A 592 15.60 14.62 -13.94
N GLU A 593 15.82 13.31 -13.80
CA GLU A 593 16.97 12.74 -13.10
C GLU A 593 17.49 11.48 -13.79
N VAL A 594 18.76 11.16 -13.57
CA VAL A 594 19.33 9.86 -13.92
C VAL A 594 19.63 9.10 -12.63
N VAL A 595 19.14 7.86 -12.55
CA VAL A 595 19.35 6.95 -11.42
C VAL A 595 20.29 5.83 -11.84
N ASN A 596 21.40 5.69 -11.13
CA ASN A 596 22.31 4.57 -11.25
C ASN A 596 21.82 3.43 -10.35
N MET A 597 21.47 2.29 -10.94
CA MET A 597 20.87 1.15 -10.22
C MET A 597 21.84 0.37 -9.34
N GLY A 598 23.14 0.71 -9.33
CA GLY A 598 24.19 0.03 -8.55
C GLY A 598 24.47 -1.41 -8.98
N ARG A 599 23.74 -1.92 -9.98
CA ARG A 599 23.88 -3.25 -10.57
C ARG A 599 23.42 -3.25 -12.03
N ASP A 600 23.79 -4.30 -12.74
CA ASP A 600 23.15 -4.65 -14.01
C ASP A 600 21.72 -5.16 -13.71
N LEU A 601 20.73 -4.63 -14.44
CA LEU A 601 19.36 -5.14 -14.37
C LEU A 601 19.19 -6.45 -15.15
N GLN A 602 20.15 -6.79 -16.02
CA GLN A 602 20.23 -8.15 -16.57
C GLN A 602 20.84 -9.08 -15.52
N TYR A 603 20.19 -10.22 -15.29
CA TYR A 603 20.65 -11.22 -14.33
C TYR A 603 20.58 -12.61 -14.94
N LYS A 604 21.52 -13.47 -14.56
CA LYS A 604 21.51 -14.88 -14.95
C LYS A 604 20.50 -15.61 -14.06
N SER A 605 19.52 -16.26 -14.67
CA SER A 605 18.50 -17.07 -13.98
C SER A 605 18.50 -18.48 -14.52
N ARG A 606 18.05 -19.45 -13.72
CA ARG A 606 17.92 -20.84 -14.19
C ARG A 606 16.81 -20.94 -15.23
N ASN A 607 17.07 -21.69 -16.31
CA ASN A 607 16.07 -21.90 -17.35
C ASN A 607 14.99 -22.84 -16.83
N LEU A 608 13.78 -22.30 -16.66
CA LEU A 608 12.64 -23.07 -16.19
C LEU A 608 11.69 -23.60 -17.27
N GLY A 609 11.96 -23.32 -18.54
CA GLY A 609 11.14 -23.72 -19.69
C GLY A 609 11.53 -25.05 -20.31
N GLU A 610 10.75 -25.54 -21.28
CA GLU A 610 10.95 -26.86 -21.92
C GLU A 610 12.31 -27.05 -22.62
N ASP A 611 12.92 -25.95 -23.07
CA ASP A 611 14.24 -25.90 -23.74
C ASP A 611 15.44 -25.87 -22.78
N TRP A 612 15.24 -26.06 -21.46
CA TRP A 612 16.32 -26.12 -20.45
C TRP A 612 17.48 -27.06 -20.83
N LYS A 613 17.19 -28.11 -21.62
CA LYS A 613 18.18 -29.06 -22.14
C LYS A 613 19.23 -28.44 -23.06
N LYS A 614 18.91 -27.33 -23.73
CA LYS A 614 19.82 -26.61 -24.65
C LYS A 614 20.60 -25.52 -23.92
N SER A 615 19.97 -24.84 -22.96
CA SER A 615 20.61 -23.83 -22.12
C SER A 615 20.07 -23.92 -20.69
N PRO A 616 20.88 -24.36 -19.70
CA PRO A 616 20.44 -24.49 -18.30
C PRO A 616 20.19 -23.14 -17.62
N TYR A 617 20.63 -22.04 -18.25
CA TYR A 617 20.42 -20.67 -17.78
C TYR A 617 19.80 -19.82 -18.89
N VAL A 618 19.04 -18.82 -18.48
CA VAL A 618 18.52 -17.72 -19.30
C VAL A 618 18.96 -16.39 -18.71
N ILE A 619 19.13 -15.39 -19.56
CA ILE A 619 19.34 -14.02 -19.10
C ILE A 619 17.96 -13.40 -18.87
N GLY A 620 17.63 -13.15 -17.61
CA GLY A 620 16.46 -12.37 -17.23
C GLY A 620 16.77 -10.88 -17.17
N LYS A 621 15.73 -10.06 -17.18
CA LYS A 621 15.85 -8.61 -17.04
C LYS A 621 14.86 -8.09 -16.01
N LEU A 622 15.37 -7.40 -15.01
CA LEU A 622 14.57 -6.81 -13.94
C LEU A 622 13.81 -5.60 -14.49
N ARG A 623 12.47 -5.63 -14.40
CA ARG A 623 11.62 -4.49 -14.78
C ARG A 623 11.59 -3.48 -13.64
N VAL A 624 11.83 -2.21 -13.94
CA VAL A 624 11.69 -1.12 -12.97
C VAL A 624 10.57 -0.20 -13.44
N ASP A 625 9.50 -0.13 -12.65
CA ASP A 625 8.31 0.69 -12.90
C ASP A 625 8.35 1.95 -12.04
N SER A 626 7.77 3.04 -12.56
CA SER A 626 7.55 4.27 -11.80
C SER A 626 6.47 4.05 -10.74
N ASP A 627 6.70 4.50 -9.51
CA ASP A 627 5.64 4.60 -8.52
C ASP A 627 4.67 5.75 -8.79
N SER A 628 4.84 6.56 -9.84
CA SER A 628 4.16 7.85 -9.93
C SER A 628 3.35 8.02 -11.21
N ILE A 629 2.16 8.63 -11.08
CA ILE A 629 1.38 9.07 -12.25
C ILE A 629 2.12 10.13 -13.08
N ALA A 630 3.03 10.88 -12.48
CA ALA A 630 3.71 12.04 -13.06
C ALA A 630 5.11 11.74 -13.64
N HIS A 631 5.67 10.56 -13.39
CA HIS A 631 7.04 10.22 -13.79
C HIS A 631 7.05 9.00 -14.70
N ASP A 632 7.91 9.04 -15.72
CA ASP A 632 8.24 7.92 -16.59
C ASP A 632 9.69 7.48 -16.37
N ILE A 633 9.94 6.18 -16.45
CA ILE A 633 11.28 5.60 -16.32
C ILE A 633 11.65 4.93 -17.65
N LYS A 634 12.85 5.23 -18.16
CA LYS A 634 13.42 4.57 -19.34
C LYS A 634 14.88 4.22 -19.10
N GLU A 635 15.27 3.00 -19.43
CA GLU A 635 16.67 2.59 -19.39
C GLU A 635 17.49 3.33 -20.47
N LEU A 636 18.68 3.78 -20.09
CA LEU A 636 19.65 4.36 -21.02
C LEU A 636 20.44 3.25 -21.72
N THR A 637 20.82 3.49 -22.97
CA THR A 637 21.65 2.56 -23.74
C THR A 637 23.08 2.44 -23.20
N ARG A 638 23.60 3.52 -22.59
CA ARG A 638 24.91 3.53 -21.94
C ARG A 638 24.82 2.99 -20.50
N LYS A 639 25.86 2.28 -20.09
CA LYS A 639 26.09 1.84 -18.70
C LYS A 639 27.09 2.76 -18.00
N ASP A 640 27.21 2.66 -16.68
CA ASP A 640 28.28 3.34 -15.96
C ASP A 640 29.65 2.63 -16.13
N GLU A 641 30.70 3.19 -15.52
CA GLU A 641 32.06 2.65 -15.55
C GLU A 641 32.20 1.23 -14.96
N ASN A 642 31.27 0.82 -14.09
CA ASN A 642 31.24 -0.48 -13.42
C ASN A 642 30.26 -1.47 -14.08
N GLY A 643 29.67 -1.11 -15.21
CA GLY A 643 28.68 -1.93 -15.93
C GLY A 643 27.26 -1.91 -15.34
N ASN A 644 26.96 -0.99 -14.42
CA ASN A 644 25.65 -0.82 -13.83
C ASN A 644 24.68 -0.13 -14.80
N THR A 645 23.40 -0.51 -14.71
CA THR A 645 22.34 0.08 -15.52
C THR A 645 21.98 1.48 -15.04
N LEU A 646 21.78 2.40 -15.98
CA LEU A 646 21.32 3.77 -15.73
C LEU A 646 19.87 3.94 -16.20
N LEU A 647 19.02 4.51 -15.35
CA LEU A 647 17.63 4.81 -15.64
C LEU A 647 17.43 6.32 -15.74
N ASN A 648 16.83 6.76 -16.85
CA ASN A 648 16.39 8.13 -17.04
C ASN A 648 14.95 8.27 -16.52
N VAL A 649 14.76 9.11 -15.51
CA VAL A 649 13.46 9.46 -14.94
C VAL A 649 13.05 10.81 -15.50
N LYS A 650 11.92 10.85 -16.21
CA LYS A 650 11.36 12.07 -16.79
C LYS A 650 10.03 12.41 -16.18
N ILE A 651 9.84 13.68 -15.83
CA ILE A 651 8.55 14.21 -15.43
C ILE A 651 7.72 14.47 -16.68
N LYS A 652 6.51 13.92 -16.72
CA LYS A 652 5.56 14.10 -17.83
C LYS A 652 5.22 15.59 -18.03
N ASP A 653 4.99 16.02 -19.26
CA ASP A 653 4.53 17.40 -19.52
C ASP A 653 3.04 17.59 -19.25
N LYS A 654 2.27 16.50 -19.33
CA LYS A 654 0.84 16.46 -19.06
C LYS A 654 0.48 15.17 -18.34
N ILE A 655 -0.50 15.23 -17.45
CA ILE A 655 -1.09 14.05 -16.82
C ILE A 655 -2.33 13.64 -17.61
N LYS A 656 -2.37 12.37 -18.02
CA LYS A 656 -3.54 11.79 -18.69
C LYS A 656 -4.72 11.79 -17.72
N GLY A 657 -5.87 12.30 -18.17
CA GLY A 657 -7.09 12.43 -17.36
C GLY A 657 -7.31 13.84 -16.79
N LEU A 658 -6.30 14.72 -16.84
CA LEU A 658 -6.50 16.16 -16.64
C LEU A 658 -6.87 16.85 -17.97
N ASN A 659 -7.75 17.86 -17.89
CA ASN A 659 -8.05 18.73 -19.02
C ASN A 659 -6.91 19.76 -19.28
N GLU A 660 -7.05 20.62 -20.29
CA GLU A 660 -5.98 21.55 -20.67
C GLU A 660 -5.66 22.58 -19.58
N ASP A 661 -6.68 23.14 -18.93
CA ASP A 661 -6.46 24.14 -17.88
C ASP A 661 -5.91 23.52 -16.60
N GLU A 662 -6.39 22.33 -16.23
CA GLU A 662 -5.82 21.56 -15.11
C GLU A 662 -4.35 21.25 -15.37
N ASN A 663 -4.00 20.91 -16.62
CA ASN A 663 -2.61 20.71 -17.00
C ASN A 663 -1.77 22.00 -16.96
N LYS A 664 -2.36 23.21 -17.09
CA LYS A 664 -1.62 24.47 -16.85
C LYS A 664 -1.23 24.61 -15.38
N VAL A 665 -2.14 24.25 -14.46
CA VAL A 665 -1.84 24.24 -13.01
C VAL A 665 -0.75 23.22 -12.70
N TYR A 666 -0.90 21.99 -13.20
CA TYR A 666 0.13 20.94 -13.07
C TYR A 666 1.48 21.40 -13.63
N LYS A 667 1.51 22.03 -14.81
CA LYS A 667 2.73 22.57 -15.41
C LYS A 667 3.38 23.66 -14.56
N SER A 668 2.58 24.52 -13.92
CA SER A 668 3.10 25.50 -12.96
C SER A 668 3.78 24.81 -11.76
N ILE A 669 3.16 23.76 -11.21
CA ILE A 669 3.76 22.96 -10.13
C ILE A 669 5.03 22.25 -10.60
N LYS A 670 5.02 21.57 -11.75
CA LYS A 670 6.18 20.92 -12.36
C LYS A 670 7.35 21.90 -12.50
N ASN A 671 7.10 23.04 -13.14
CA ASN A 671 8.15 24.02 -13.45
C ASN A 671 8.66 24.79 -12.23
N SER A 672 8.06 24.58 -11.04
CA SER A 672 8.54 25.16 -9.78
C SER A 672 9.73 24.42 -9.16
N ASN A 673 10.10 23.24 -9.68
CA ASN A 673 11.06 22.31 -9.07
C ASN A 673 10.69 21.93 -7.62
N ASN A 674 9.39 21.81 -7.33
CA ASN A 674 8.87 21.34 -6.04
C ASN A 674 7.82 20.23 -6.19
N LEU A 675 7.72 19.60 -7.37
CA LEU A 675 6.70 18.57 -7.65
C LEU A 675 6.75 17.41 -6.64
N GLY A 676 7.95 17.06 -6.17
CA GLY A 676 8.16 15.99 -5.20
C GLY A 676 7.53 16.26 -3.85
N SER A 677 7.14 17.51 -3.55
CA SER A 677 6.36 17.86 -2.37
C SER A 677 4.92 17.32 -2.42
N LEU A 678 4.48 16.83 -3.60
CA LEU A 678 3.20 16.15 -3.78
C LEU A 678 3.32 14.62 -3.82
N SER A 679 4.43 14.02 -3.34
CA SER A 679 4.71 12.58 -3.44
C SER A 679 3.54 11.71 -2.99
N ASP A 680 2.91 12.03 -1.87
CA ASP A 680 1.83 11.24 -1.27
C ASP A 680 0.54 11.26 -2.12
N THR A 681 0.39 12.28 -2.96
CA THR A 681 -0.70 12.35 -3.95
C THR A 681 -0.31 11.67 -5.26
N LEU A 682 0.93 11.82 -5.70
CA LEU A 682 1.39 11.34 -7.01
C LEU A 682 1.76 9.86 -7.02
N THR A 683 2.09 9.26 -5.87
CA THR A 683 2.50 7.86 -5.75
C THR A 683 1.33 6.90 -5.98
N LEU A 684 1.61 5.73 -6.53
CA LEU A 684 0.72 4.59 -6.72
C LEU A 684 0.96 3.54 -5.62
N THR A 685 2.07 3.64 -4.92
CA THR A 685 2.45 2.78 -3.82
C THR A 685 1.48 3.03 -2.66
N ASN A 686 0.91 1.97 -2.08
CA ASN A 686 0.04 2.03 -0.90
C ASN A 686 -1.27 2.83 -1.01
N LYS A 687 -1.69 3.26 -2.21
CA LYS A 687 -3.02 3.87 -2.38
C LYS A 687 -4.15 2.84 -2.30
N LYS A 688 -5.16 3.14 -1.49
CA LYS A 688 -6.34 2.28 -1.30
C LYS A 688 -7.26 2.41 -2.52
N THR A 689 -7.73 1.28 -3.01
CA THR A 689 -8.75 1.23 -4.05
C THR A 689 -10.11 1.04 -3.39
N LEU A 690 -10.93 2.09 -3.29
CA LEU A 690 -12.34 1.91 -2.90
C LEU A 690 -13.02 1.05 -3.99
N ASN A 691 -13.66 -0.05 -3.57
CA ASN A 691 -14.37 -0.97 -4.46
C ASN A 691 -13.52 -1.60 -5.59
N GLY A 692 -12.19 -1.58 -5.44
CA GLY A 692 -11.33 -2.23 -6.40
C GLY A 692 -11.08 -1.45 -7.71
N GLY A 693 -11.18 -0.12 -7.68
CA GLY A 693 -10.71 0.75 -8.78
C GLY A 693 -9.21 0.63 -9.06
N ILE A 694 -8.72 1.28 -10.13
CA ILE A 694 -7.30 1.31 -10.50
C ILE A 694 -6.59 2.37 -9.66
N ARG A 695 -5.40 2.09 -9.08
CA ARG A 695 -4.70 3.04 -8.17
C ARG A 695 -4.36 4.38 -8.83
N GLU A 696 -4.10 4.37 -10.14
CA GLU A 696 -3.92 5.56 -10.96
C GLU A 696 -5.14 6.48 -10.92
N GLU A 697 -6.37 5.94 -10.83
CA GLU A 697 -7.62 6.72 -10.75
C GLU A 697 -7.71 7.45 -9.41
N GLU A 698 -7.34 6.80 -8.31
CA GLU A 698 -7.30 7.42 -6.98
C GLU A 698 -6.24 8.53 -6.92
N ALA A 699 -5.01 8.27 -7.40
CA ALA A 699 -3.97 9.29 -7.46
C ALA A 699 -4.39 10.50 -8.34
N LEU A 700 -5.04 10.23 -9.46
CA LEU A 700 -5.57 11.27 -10.35
C LEU A 700 -6.69 12.08 -9.70
N LYS A 701 -7.67 11.43 -9.05
CA LYS A 701 -8.78 12.09 -8.34
C LYS A 701 -8.24 13.04 -7.28
N GLU A 702 -7.27 12.59 -6.49
CA GLU A 702 -6.67 13.36 -5.41
C GLU A 702 -5.79 14.52 -5.92
N LEU A 703 -5.16 14.37 -7.09
CA LEU A 703 -4.49 15.47 -7.79
C LEU A 703 -5.50 16.50 -8.32
N GLN A 704 -6.63 16.05 -8.88
CA GLN A 704 -7.71 16.92 -9.35
C GLN A 704 -8.31 17.76 -8.21
N VAL A 705 -8.48 17.18 -7.01
CA VAL A 705 -8.91 17.93 -5.81
C VAL A 705 -7.94 19.08 -5.54
N LEU A 706 -6.64 18.81 -5.49
CA LEU A 706 -5.64 19.85 -5.24
C LEU A 706 -5.62 20.92 -6.35
N ILE A 707 -5.75 20.53 -7.62
CA ILE A 707 -5.80 21.47 -8.74
C ILE A 707 -7.05 22.35 -8.67
N LYS A 708 -8.21 21.77 -8.35
CA LYS A 708 -9.47 22.48 -8.17
C LYS A 708 -9.40 23.51 -7.04
N GLU A 709 -8.77 23.18 -5.91
CA GLU A 709 -8.56 24.13 -4.83
C GLU A 709 -7.65 25.31 -5.24
N LEU A 710 -6.66 25.09 -6.11
CA LEU A 710 -5.81 26.17 -6.63
C LEU A 710 -6.49 27.03 -7.69
N LYS A 711 -7.32 26.43 -8.54
CA LYS A 711 -7.95 27.09 -9.71
C LYS A 711 -9.31 27.69 -9.37
N GLU A 712 -10.21 26.91 -8.78
CA GLU A 712 -11.62 27.26 -8.65
C GLU A 712 -11.98 27.78 -7.25
N ASN A 713 -11.43 27.15 -6.20
CA ASN A 713 -11.76 27.47 -4.80
C ASN A 713 -10.65 28.28 -4.10
N ASN A 714 -9.86 29.05 -4.85
CA ASN A 714 -8.72 29.73 -4.27
C ASN A 714 -9.14 30.98 -3.50
N ILE A 715 -8.81 31.04 -2.21
CA ILE A 715 -9.17 32.16 -1.31
C ILE A 715 -8.78 33.56 -1.83
N TYR A 716 -7.75 33.68 -2.67
CA TYR A 716 -7.34 34.99 -3.23
C TYR A 716 -8.36 35.60 -4.19
N SER A 717 -9.28 34.80 -4.77
CA SER A 717 -10.37 35.30 -5.62
C SER A 717 -11.49 35.97 -4.82
N LYS A 718 -11.44 35.92 -3.48
CA LYS A 718 -12.42 36.56 -2.57
C LYS A 718 -11.92 37.88 -1.97
N LEU A 719 -10.66 38.27 -2.21
CA LEU A 719 -10.06 39.44 -1.57
C LEU A 719 -10.68 40.76 -2.04
N ASN A 720 -10.92 40.89 -3.33
CA ASN A 720 -11.65 42.01 -3.94
C ASN A 720 -13.02 42.22 -3.30
N LYS A 721 -13.75 41.14 -2.98
CA LYS A 721 -15.04 41.23 -2.29
C LYS A 721 -14.90 41.79 -0.88
N VAL A 722 -13.93 41.31 -0.10
CA VAL A 722 -13.69 41.82 1.26
C VAL A 722 -13.36 43.32 1.23
N ALA A 723 -12.53 43.76 0.28
CA ALA A 723 -12.23 45.17 0.07
C ALA A 723 -13.45 45.97 -0.42
N LYS A 724 -14.33 45.35 -1.21
CA LYS A 724 -15.57 45.95 -1.69
C LYS A 724 -16.56 46.18 -0.55
N ASP A 725 -16.80 45.17 0.28
CA ASP A 725 -17.68 45.28 1.45
C ASP A 725 -17.20 46.40 2.39
N GLN A 726 -15.89 46.60 2.45
CA GLN A 726 -15.23 47.63 3.23
C GLN A 726 -15.46 49.06 2.69
N ILE A 727 -15.25 49.29 1.38
CA ILE A 727 -15.45 50.62 0.79
C ILE A 727 -16.94 50.95 0.57
N ASP A 728 -17.81 49.95 0.42
CA ASP A 728 -19.27 50.17 0.33
C ASP A 728 -19.80 50.83 1.63
N ILE A 729 -19.15 50.62 2.79
CA ILE A 729 -19.49 51.33 4.05
C ILE A 729 -19.33 52.84 3.88
N PHE A 730 -18.27 53.30 3.19
CA PHE A 730 -18.04 54.72 2.93
C PHE A 730 -19.19 55.34 2.13
N THR A 731 -19.70 54.65 1.10
CA THR A 731 -20.87 55.11 0.34
C THR A 731 -22.10 55.28 1.23
N MET A 732 -22.32 54.42 2.23
CA MET A 732 -23.52 54.44 3.06
C MET A 732 -23.57 55.60 4.06
N ILE A 733 -22.42 56.12 4.52
CA ILE A 733 -22.34 57.07 5.64
C ILE A 733 -23.20 58.33 5.40
N PRO A 734 -23.12 59.04 4.25
CA PRO A 734 -23.90 60.26 4.08
C PRO A 734 -25.40 60.01 3.94
N PHE A 735 -25.80 58.89 3.33
CA PHE A 735 -27.22 58.55 3.16
C PHE A 735 -27.88 58.08 4.46
N ASN A 736 -27.15 57.39 5.34
CA ASN A 736 -27.69 56.97 6.64
C ASN A 736 -27.79 58.13 7.65
N ASN A 737 -27.10 59.24 7.39
CA ASN A 737 -27.12 60.44 8.23
C ASN A 737 -27.92 61.60 7.61
N GLU A 738 -28.70 61.34 6.55
CA GLU A 738 -29.48 62.35 5.83
C GLU A 738 -30.42 63.16 6.74
N ASN A 739 -31.00 62.52 7.76
CA ASN A 739 -31.92 63.17 8.70
C ASN A 739 -31.21 64.14 9.64
N ILE A 740 -29.97 63.83 10.00
CA ILE A 740 -29.15 64.67 10.87
C ILE A 740 -28.66 65.89 10.11
N PHE A 741 -28.38 65.74 8.81
CA PHE A 741 -27.94 66.83 7.94
C PHE A 741 -29.04 67.82 7.55
N GLU A 742 -30.29 67.63 7.99
CA GLU A 742 -31.36 68.63 7.83
C GLU A 742 -31.16 69.86 8.74
N ASN A 743 -30.41 69.71 9.83
CA ASN A 743 -30.18 70.77 10.81
C ASN A 743 -29.12 71.76 10.32
N LYS A 744 -29.38 73.07 10.42
CA LYS A 744 -28.43 74.14 10.02
C LYS A 744 -27.21 74.18 10.94
N GLY A 745 -26.07 74.59 10.39
CA GLY A 745 -24.81 74.79 11.14
C GLY A 745 -23.77 73.69 10.92
N GLU A 746 -22.68 73.77 11.68
CA GLU A 746 -21.60 72.78 11.62
C GLU A 746 -21.97 71.53 12.41
N ILE A 747 -21.73 70.35 11.84
CA ILE A 747 -22.06 69.06 12.46
C ILE A 747 -20.85 68.15 12.44
N GLY A 748 -20.53 67.60 13.62
CA GLY A 748 -19.58 66.50 13.78
C GLY A 748 -20.30 65.22 14.21
N ILE A 749 -20.15 64.12 13.47
CA ILE A 749 -20.74 62.81 13.79
C ILE A 749 -19.65 61.76 13.78
N GLY A 750 -19.57 60.96 14.84
CA GLY A 750 -18.80 59.73 14.90
C GLY A 750 -19.74 58.51 14.95
N GLY A 751 -19.33 57.40 14.36
CA GLY A 751 -20.10 56.16 14.41
C GLY A 751 -19.26 54.90 14.31
N TYR A 752 -19.88 53.79 14.67
CA TYR A 752 -19.32 52.44 14.53
C TYR A 752 -20.34 51.54 13.86
N LEU A 753 -19.90 50.81 12.84
CA LEU A 753 -20.67 49.85 12.05
C LEU A 753 -20.03 48.47 12.16
N SER A 754 -20.85 47.46 12.42
CA SER A 754 -20.47 46.04 12.39
C SER A 754 -21.39 45.32 11.41
N SER A 755 -20.83 44.88 10.28
CA SER A 755 -21.48 44.02 9.30
C SER A 755 -21.02 42.57 9.46
N ARG A 756 -21.97 41.63 9.39
CA ARG A 756 -21.72 40.19 9.32
C ARG A 756 -22.33 39.65 8.03
N SER A 757 -21.47 39.08 7.19
CA SER A 757 -21.85 38.55 5.88
C SER A 757 -21.64 37.03 5.84
N VAL A 758 -22.59 36.32 5.23
CA VAL A 758 -22.52 34.89 4.92
C VAL A 758 -22.94 34.70 3.48
N GLU A 759 -22.05 34.20 2.65
CA GLU A 759 -22.31 33.89 1.26
C GLU A 759 -21.77 32.50 0.90
N ASN A 760 -22.66 31.59 0.53
CA ASN A 760 -22.31 30.20 0.24
C ASN A 760 -21.43 29.58 1.36
N LYS A 761 -20.18 29.23 1.02
CA LYS A 761 -19.17 28.67 1.92
C LYS A 761 -18.27 29.75 2.55
N PHE A 762 -18.44 31.03 2.26
CA PHE A 762 -17.59 32.11 2.78
C PHE A 762 -18.37 32.97 3.79
N LYS A 763 -17.81 33.20 4.98
CA LYS A 763 -18.47 34.02 6.01
C LYS A 763 -17.47 34.90 6.72
N GLY A 764 -17.91 36.06 7.18
CA GLY A 764 -17.05 36.95 7.94
C GLY A 764 -17.77 38.14 8.51
N SER A 765 -16.98 39.05 9.06
CA SER A 765 -17.45 40.32 9.58
C SER A 765 -16.52 41.44 9.17
N THR A 766 -17.10 42.60 8.93
CA THR A 766 -16.41 43.87 8.71
C THR A 766 -16.88 44.84 9.79
N ASN A 767 -15.92 45.44 10.48
CA ASN A 767 -16.14 46.41 11.55
C ASN A 767 -15.48 47.71 11.14
N SER A 768 -16.19 48.83 11.18
CA SER A 768 -15.66 50.13 10.78
C SER A 768 -16.07 51.22 11.77
N GLY A 769 -15.10 52.03 12.17
CA GLY A 769 -15.36 53.31 12.83
C GLY A 769 -15.26 54.45 11.83
N TYR A 770 -16.14 55.44 11.93
CA TYR A 770 -16.16 56.59 11.03
C TYR A 770 -16.37 57.90 11.76
N GLY A 771 -15.89 58.99 11.15
CA GLY A 771 -16.13 60.37 11.49
C GLY A 771 -16.62 61.14 10.27
N VAL A 772 -17.55 62.06 10.49
CA VAL A 772 -18.11 62.97 9.50
C VAL A 772 -18.06 64.38 10.07
N TYR A 773 -17.53 65.32 9.30
CA TYR A 773 -17.66 66.74 9.57
C TYR A 773 -18.36 67.39 8.39
N SER A 774 -19.39 68.19 8.64
CA SER A 774 -20.17 68.83 7.58
C SER A 774 -20.56 70.25 7.95
N THR A 775 -20.59 71.13 6.95
CA THR A 775 -20.90 72.56 7.11
C THR A 775 -21.71 73.07 5.92
N ASP A 776 -22.57 74.06 6.18
CA ASP A 776 -23.36 74.73 5.16
C ASP A 776 -22.49 75.71 4.38
N ILE A 777 -22.37 75.51 3.07
CA ILE A 777 -21.65 76.43 2.18
C ILE A 777 -22.60 77.55 1.71
N ASN A 778 -23.87 77.21 1.50
CA ASN A 778 -24.97 78.15 1.31
C ASN A 778 -26.31 77.47 1.66
N ASP A 779 -27.42 78.20 1.57
CA ASP A 779 -28.77 77.70 1.92
C ASP A 779 -29.23 76.45 1.16
N THR A 780 -28.60 76.15 0.02
CA THR A 780 -28.93 75.02 -0.85
C THR A 780 -27.85 73.96 -0.93
N PHE A 781 -26.66 74.19 -0.37
CA PHE A 781 -25.52 73.30 -0.54
C PHE A 781 -24.71 73.14 0.75
N ARG A 782 -24.53 71.88 1.13
CA ARG A 782 -23.75 71.45 2.28
C ARG A 782 -22.58 70.59 1.83
N GLY A 783 -21.39 70.91 2.30
CA GLY A 783 -20.17 70.13 2.08
C GLY A 783 -19.82 69.30 3.31
N GLY A 784 -19.19 68.15 3.11
CA GLY A 784 -18.68 67.35 4.24
C GLY A 784 -17.49 66.48 3.90
N LEU A 785 -16.70 66.18 4.93
CA LEU A 785 -15.57 65.25 4.91
C LEU A 785 -15.94 64.01 5.71
N VAL A 786 -15.56 62.85 5.19
CA VAL A 786 -15.72 61.56 5.84
C VAL A 786 -14.37 60.89 5.95
N PHE A 787 -14.02 60.40 7.13
CA PHE A 787 -12.81 59.63 7.37
C PHE A 787 -13.13 58.48 8.30
N GLY A 788 -12.39 57.37 8.18
CA GLY A 788 -12.65 56.22 9.02
C GLY A 788 -11.74 55.06 8.70
N GLY A 789 -11.91 53.99 9.45
CA GLY A 789 -11.10 52.79 9.28
C GLY A 789 -11.68 51.63 10.04
N GLY A 790 -11.29 50.44 9.62
CA GLY A 790 -11.94 49.22 10.03
C GLY A 790 -11.06 47.99 9.97
N SER A 791 -11.68 46.87 10.33
CA SER A 791 -11.07 45.55 10.27
C SER A 791 -12.06 44.54 9.70
N SER A 792 -11.53 43.55 8.99
CA SER A 792 -12.30 42.47 8.40
C SER A 792 -11.73 41.11 8.81
N ASN A 793 -12.61 40.12 8.97
CA ASN A 793 -12.22 38.76 9.35
C ASN A 793 -13.19 37.76 8.72
N TYR A 794 -12.75 37.13 7.64
CA TYR A 794 -13.54 36.19 6.84
C TYR A 794 -12.88 34.81 6.79
N THR A 795 -13.68 33.75 6.68
CA THR A 795 -13.24 32.36 6.70
C THR A 795 -14.14 31.48 5.83
N GLU A 796 -13.53 30.51 5.15
CA GLU A 796 -14.25 29.46 4.42
C GLU A 796 -14.79 28.39 5.38
N LYS A 797 -16.04 27.97 5.17
CA LYS A 797 -16.69 26.91 5.93
C LYS A 797 -16.22 25.56 5.42
N LYS A 798 -15.64 24.80 6.34
CA LYS A 798 -15.30 23.40 6.16
C LYS A 798 -16.55 22.54 5.96
N ASN A 799 -16.59 21.81 4.85
CA ASN A 799 -17.53 20.73 4.59
C ASN A 799 -16.72 19.49 4.19
N ASN A 800 -16.55 18.56 5.12
CA ASN A 800 -15.85 17.30 4.85
C ASN A 800 -16.90 16.23 4.54
N LYS A 801 -17.22 16.04 3.26
CA LYS A 801 -17.88 14.82 2.78
C LYS A 801 -16.81 13.86 2.27
N LEU A 802 -17.13 12.56 2.19
CA LEU A 802 -16.19 11.55 1.68
C LEU A 802 -15.61 11.89 0.28
N ASP A 803 -16.37 12.64 -0.53
CA ASP A 803 -16.00 13.00 -1.91
C ASP A 803 -15.62 14.47 -2.11
N GLU A 804 -15.66 15.30 -1.05
CA GLU A 804 -15.35 16.72 -1.15
C GLU A 804 -14.53 17.14 0.09
N VAL A 805 -13.21 17.29 -0.11
CA VAL A 805 -12.31 17.91 0.86
C VAL A 805 -12.35 19.41 0.60
N SER A 806 -12.73 20.20 1.60
CA SER A 806 -12.74 21.66 1.51
C SER A 806 -11.90 22.28 2.63
N THR A 807 -11.34 23.44 2.35
CA THR A 807 -10.40 24.13 3.23
C THR A 807 -11.12 25.16 4.10
N ASP A 808 -10.53 25.49 5.25
CA ASP A 808 -10.97 26.59 6.13
C ASP A 808 -9.99 27.77 6.04
N SER A 809 -9.71 28.20 4.80
CA SER A 809 -8.85 29.36 4.50
C SER A 809 -9.45 30.65 5.05
N LYS A 810 -8.59 31.66 5.28
CA LYS A 810 -8.94 32.85 6.07
C LYS A 810 -8.37 34.14 5.48
N ILE A 811 -9.15 35.22 5.53
CA ILE A 811 -8.70 36.59 5.21
C ILE A 811 -8.93 37.47 6.44
N LYS A 812 -7.88 38.17 6.86
CA LYS A 812 -7.97 39.23 7.88
C LYS A 812 -7.46 40.54 7.29
N GLY A 813 -8.27 41.58 7.32
CA GLY A 813 -7.93 42.90 6.78
C GLY A 813 -7.99 44.01 7.81
N GLN A 814 -7.28 45.09 7.52
CA GLN A 814 -7.46 46.40 8.12
C GLN A 814 -7.52 47.43 6.98
N ASN A 815 -8.35 48.46 7.12
CA ASN A 815 -8.45 49.50 6.10
C ASN A 815 -8.56 50.90 6.72
N LEU A 816 -8.25 51.89 5.89
CA LEU A 816 -8.41 53.32 6.16
C LEU A 816 -9.03 53.97 4.93
N TYR A 817 -10.05 54.79 5.11
CA TYR A 817 -10.69 55.54 4.03
C TYR A 817 -10.85 57.02 4.38
N ILE A 818 -10.82 57.84 3.34
CA ILE A 818 -11.08 59.27 3.40
C ILE A 818 -11.83 59.71 2.14
N GLY A 819 -12.76 60.64 2.29
CA GLY A 819 -13.49 61.19 1.17
C GLY A 819 -14.26 62.44 1.51
N ALA A 820 -14.93 62.98 0.50
CA ALA A 820 -15.73 64.17 0.60
C ALA A 820 -17.08 63.96 -0.08
N TYR A 821 -18.09 64.67 0.38
CA TYR A 821 -19.41 64.67 -0.24
C TYR A 821 -20.01 66.08 -0.25
N GLY A 822 -20.94 66.26 -1.18
CA GLY A 822 -21.81 67.42 -1.26
C GLY A 822 -23.27 66.98 -1.24
N ASN A 823 -24.09 67.69 -0.48
CA ASN A 823 -25.54 67.54 -0.44
C ASN A 823 -26.18 68.83 -0.97
N LYS A 824 -26.81 68.77 -2.14
CA LYS A 824 -27.45 69.89 -2.82
C LYS A 824 -28.96 69.73 -2.79
N LYS A 825 -29.65 70.70 -2.23
CA LYS A 825 -31.11 70.84 -2.28
C LYS A 825 -31.53 71.33 -3.66
N LEU A 826 -32.13 70.45 -4.47
CA LEU A 826 -32.60 70.76 -5.82
C LEU A 826 -33.98 71.44 -5.81
N THR A 827 -34.85 70.99 -4.90
CA THR A 827 -36.15 71.61 -4.59
C THR A 827 -36.40 71.51 -3.09
N GLU A 828 -37.54 72.02 -2.59
CA GLU A 828 -37.88 71.88 -1.17
C GLU A 828 -37.91 70.44 -0.66
N ASN A 829 -38.25 69.50 -1.56
CA ASN A 829 -38.49 68.09 -1.25
C ASN A 829 -37.46 67.15 -1.89
N LEU A 830 -36.51 67.64 -2.69
CA LEU A 830 -35.56 66.81 -3.45
C LEU A 830 -34.12 67.22 -3.17
N ASN A 831 -33.32 66.26 -2.68
CA ASN A 831 -31.89 66.42 -2.44
C ASN A 831 -31.07 65.52 -3.36
N LEU A 832 -29.93 66.05 -3.82
CA LEU A 832 -28.90 65.32 -4.54
C LEU A 832 -27.66 65.22 -3.65
N ILE A 833 -27.26 64.00 -3.32
CA ILE A 833 -26.02 63.73 -2.60
C ILE A 833 -25.02 63.11 -3.58
N THR A 834 -23.82 63.69 -3.67
CA THR A 834 -22.73 63.15 -4.48
C THR A 834 -21.46 63.15 -3.65
N GLY A 835 -20.66 62.10 -3.76
CA GLY A 835 -19.39 62.05 -3.06
C GLY A 835 -18.38 61.11 -3.70
N LEU A 836 -17.14 61.26 -3.25
CA LEU A 836 -16.01 60.49 -3.72
C LEU A 836 -15.07 60.20 -2.56
N GLY A 837 -14.46 59.02 -2.58
CA GLY A 837 -13.53 58.61 -1.55
C GLY A 837 -12.52 57.59 -2.05
N ILE A 838 -11.46 57.47 -1.27
CA ILE A 838 -10.38 56.52 -1.50
C ILE A 838 -10.17 55.67 -0.25
N GLU A 839 -9.71 54.44 -0.46
CA GLU A 839 -9.42 53.47 0.59
C GLU A 839 -8.05 52.83 0.37
N TYR A 840 -7.31 52.61 1.46
CA TYR A 840 -6.15 51.73 1.49
C TYR A 840 -6.40 50.59 2.48
N GLY A 841 -6.20 49.35 2.03
CA GLY A 841 -6.40 48.15 2.84
C GLY A 841 -5.17 47.25 2.88
N GLU A 842 -4.86 46.68 4.04
CA GLU A 842 -3.84 45.64 4.23
C GLU A 842 -4.45 44.33 4.70
N TYR A 843 -4.06 43.23 4.06
CA TYR A 843 -4.67 41.92 4.29
C TYR A 843 -3.62 40.85 4.54
N LYS A 844 -3.88 40.05 5.56
CA LYS A 844 -3.21 38.78 5.84
C LYS A 844 -4.14 37.66 5.42
N ILE A 845 -3.68 36.81 4.52
CA ILE A 845 -4.44 35.69 3.95
C ILE A 845 -3.76 34.40 4.36
N GLN A 846 -4.52 33.44 4.88
CA GLN A 846 -4.05 32.11 5.19
C GLN A 846 -4.74 31.13 4.23
N ARG A 847 -4.00 30.61 3.25
CA ARG A 847 -4.48 29.59 2.32
C ARG A 847 -4.15 28.21 2.87
N LYS A 848 -5.19 27.42 3.11
CA LYS A 848 -5.04 25.99 3.36
C LYS A 848 -5.28 25.24 2.06
N TRP A 849 -4.55 24.16 1.83
CA TRP A 849 -4.61 23.39 0.60
C TRP A 849 -4.39 21.92 0.94
N GLU A 850 -5.41 21.08 0.81
CA GLU A 850 -5.36 19.69 1.27
C GLU A 850 -6.19 18.75 0.40
N ASN A 851 -5.84 17.46 0.50
CA ASN A 851 -6.64 16.35 0.01
C ASN A 851 -6.62 15.21 1.07
N ASN A 852 -6.98 13.98 0.71
CA ASN A 852 -7.04 12.88 1.66
C ASN A 852 -5.66 12.35 2.11
N TYR A 853 -4.59 12.70 1.38
CA TYR A 853 -3.24 12.16 1.59
C TYR A 853 -2.26 13.20 2.14
N GLN A 854 -2.46 14.49 1.89
CA GLN A 854 -1.53 15.55 2.30
C GLN A 854 -2.21 16.90 2.55
N LYS A 855 -1.56 17.73 3.37
CA LYS A 855 -2.07 19.02 3.83
C LYS A 855 -0.99 20.09 3.83
N PHE A 856 -1.33 21.26 3.31
CA PHE A 856 -0.45 22.42 3.24
C PHE A 856 -1.12 23.67 3.83
N LYS A 857 -0.29 24.56 4.39
CA LYS A 857 -0.71 25.85 4.93
C LYS A 857 0.29 26.93 4.51
N PHE A 858 -0.23 27.97 3.87
CA PHE A 858 0.52 29.14 3.43
C PHE A 858 -0.07 30.40 4.03
N ASP A 859 0.82 31.31 4.42
CA ASP A 859 0.46 32.64 4.87
C ASP A 859 0.93 33.61 3.78
N GLY A 860 0.05 34.52 3.37
CA GLY A 860 0.26 35.49 2.30
C GLY A 860 -0.17 36.88 2.75
N LYS A 861 0.40 37.88 2.08
CA LYS A 861 0.05 39.29 2.31
C LYS A 861 -0.30 39.95 0.99
N SER A 862 -1.26 40.85 1.05
CA SER A 862 -1.64 41.72 -0.06
C SER A 862 -2.17 43.04 0.47
N ASN A 863 -2.12 44.06 -0.35
CA ASN A 863 -2.83 45.31 -0.13
C ASN A 863 -3.88 45.54 -1.20
N THR A 864 -4.80 46.46 -0.95
CA THR A 864 -5.74 46.98 -1.93
C THR A 864 -5.75 48.51 -1.90
N ASN A 865 -5.98 49.11 -3.06
CA ASN A 865 -6.32 50.52 -3.18
C ASN A 865 -7.72 50.61 -3.78
N GLY A 866 -8.65 51.23 -3.07
CA GLY A 866 -10.02 51.43 -3.48
C GLY A 866 -10.30 52.88 -3.86
N GLY A 867 -11.16 53.07 -4.85
CA GLY A 867 -11.75 54.37 -5.18
C GLY A 867 -13.25 54.20 -5.36
N ASN A 868 -14.04 55.11 -4.82
CA ASN A 868 -15.49 55.07 -4.87
C ASN A 868 -16.03 56.44 -5.25
N LEU A 869 -16.98 56.44 -6.19
CA LEU A 869 -17.74 57.60 -6.63
C LEU A 869 -19.22 57.24 -6.55
N TYR A 870 -20.02 58.05 -5.88
CA TYR A 870 -21.45 57.77 -5.74
C TYR A 870 -22.28 59.03 -5.89
N THR A 871 -23.52 58.82 -6.30
CA THR A 871 -24.54 59.84 -6.40
C THR A 871 -25.89 59.26 -6.01
N GLY A 872 -26.75 60.06 -5.39
CA GLY A 872 -28.09 59.62 -5.04
C GLY A 872 -29.08 60.77 -4.91
N LEU A 873 -30.32 60.46 -5.23
CA LEU A 873 -31.47 61.35 -5.12
C LEU A 873 -32.35 60.88 -3.96
N ILE A 874 -32.74 61.82 -3.11
CA ILE A 874 -33.65 61.60 -1.99
C ILE A 874 -34.82 62.58 -2.15
N TYR A 875 -36.01 62.04 -2.40
CA TYR A 875 -37.25 62.81 -2.42
C TYR A 875 -38.04 62.55 -1.14
N LYS A 876 -38.44 63.60 -0.42
CA LYS A 876 -39.18 63.50 0.84
C LYS A 876 -40.56 64.15 0.69
N TYR A 877 -41.61 63.35 0.90
CA TYR A 877 -42.99 63.82 0.92
C TYR A 877 -43.52 63.82 2.36
N LYS A 878 -43.89 64.99 2.86
CA LYS A 878 -44.43 65.15 4.21
C LYS A 878 -45.89 64.72 4.27
N LEU A 879 -46.23 63.95 5.30
CA LEU A 879 -47.57 63.50 5.64
C LEU A 879 -48.06 64.15 6.93
N GLU A 880 -49.35 64.00 7.22
CA GLU A 880 -49.93 64.39 8.51
C GLU A 880 -49.29 63.63 9.68
N ASN A 881 -49.43 64.19 10.88
CA ASN A 881 -48.90 63.61 12.13
C ASN A 881 -47.38 63.38 12.10
N GLU A 882 -46.57 64.30 11.57
CA GLU A 882 -45.10 64.23 11.66
C GLU A 882 -44.52 62.95 11.03
N MET A 883 -45.19 62.45 9.98
CA MET A 883 -44.73 61.33 9.17
C MET A 883 -44.16 61.81 7.84
N GLU A 884 -43.20 61.07 7.29
CA GLU A 884 -42.58 61.38 5.99
C GLU A 884 -42.40 60.09 5.19
N ILE A 885 -42.77 60.13 3.91
CA ILE A 885 -42.39 59.09 2.94
C ILE A 885 -41.18 59.58 2.16
N GLY A 886 -40.11 58.81 2.13
CA GLY A 886 -38.94 59.07 1.32
C GLY A 886 -38.82 58.09 0.16
N LEU A 887 -38.53 58.61 -1.04
CA LEU A 887 -38.04 57.83 -2.17
C LEU A 887 -36.52 58.04 -2.28
N LYS A 888 -35.76 56.96 -2.37
CA LYS A 888 -34.30 57.01 -2.44
C LYS A 888 -33.79 56.21 -3.62
N GLY A 889 -32.94 56.82 -4.43
CA GLY A 889 -32.19 56.16 -5.51
C GLY A 889 -30.71 56.48 -5.39
N ILE A 890 -29.84 55.47 -5.38
CA ILE A 890 -28.38 55.61 -5.27
C ILE A 890 -27.74 54.84 -6.43
N LEU A 891 -26.69 55.41 -7.00
CA LEU A 891 -25.79 54.77 -7.94
C LEU A 891 -24.35 54.94 -7.43
N SER A 892 -23.56 53.87 -7.39
CA SER A 892 -22.15 53.94 -7.05
C SER A 892 -21.28 53.21 -8.07
N TYR A 893 -20.10 53.77 -8.32
CA TYR A 893 -19.02 53.18 -9.10
C TYR A 893 -17.81 52.98 -8.18
N THR A 894 -17.30 51.76 -8.14
CA THR A 894 -16.17 51.39 -7.27
C THR A 894 -15.08 50.73 -8.09
N ILE A 895 -13.84 51.19 -7.93
CA ILE A 895 -12.65 50.54 -8.46
C ILE A 895 -11.84 49.98 -7.30
N ILE A 896 -11.39 48.74 -7.41
CA ILE A 896 -10.49 48.09 -6.46
C ILE A 896 -9.27 47.58 -7.21
N ASN A 897 -8.12 48.16 -6.91
CA ASN A 897 -6.82 47.64 -7.32
C ASN A 897 -6.32 46.66 -6.26
N GLN A 898 -6.36 45.38 -6.57
CA GLN A 898 -5.76 44.34 -5.74
C GLN A 898 -4.26 44.25 -6.06
N GLY A 899 -3.43 44.44 -5.04
CA GLY A 899 -1.99 44.32 -5.13
C GLY A 899 -1.52 42.90 -5.44
N LYS A 900 -0.22 42.76 -5.69
CA LYS A 900 0.39 41.45 -5.86
C LYS A 900 0.33 40.69 -4.54
N VAL A 901 -0.13 39.44 -4.57
CA VAL A 901 -0.03 38.53 -3.44
C VAL A 901 1.30 37.79 -3.53
N LYS A 902 2.03 37.74 -2.42
CA LYS A 902 3.16 36.83 -2.26
C LYS A 902 3.03 36.06 -0.96
N GLU A 903 3.04 34.73 -1.08
CA GLU A 903 3.10 33.83 0.06
C GLU A 903 4.52 33.71 0.64
N ASP A 904 4.60 33.27 1.89
CA ASP A 904 5.84 32.91 2.55
C ASP A 904 6.64 31.89 1.72
N ASN A 905 7.97 31.99 1.77
CA ASN A 905 8.89 31.18 0.98
C ASN A 905 8.93 29.71 1.44
N LYS A 906 7.90 28.93 1.07
CA LYS A 906 7.76 27.50 1.31
C LYS A 906 7.62 26.74 0.00
N ALA A 907 7.91 25.44 -0.02
CA ALA A 907 7.64 24.61 -1.19
C ALA A 907 6.15 24.70 -1.56
N LEU A 908 5.87 24.86 -2.86
CA LEU A 908 4.50 25.03 -3.40
C LEU A 908 3.77 26.31 -2.96
N SER A 909 4.48 27.28 -2.36
CA SER A 909 3.96 28.63 -2.18
C SER A 909 3.66 29.28 -3.54
N MET A 910 2.75 30.24 -3.59
CA MET A 910 2.32 30.87 -4.83
C MET A 910 2.38 32.40 -4.79
N GLU A 911 2.44 32.97 -5.98
CA GLU A 911 2.27 34.39 -6.25
C GLU A 911 1.02 34.60 -7.09
N VAL A 912 0.23 35.62 -6.75
CA VAL A 912 -0.91 36.08 -7.55
C VAL A 912 -0.61 37.48 -8.05
N SER A 913 -0.76 37.68 -9.36
CA SER A 913 -0.51 38.96 -10.01
C SER A 913 -1.54 40.02 -9.58
N LYS A 914 -1.16 41.29 -9.67
CA LYS A 914 -2.08 42.41 -9.45
C LYS A 914 -3.29 42.30 -10.39
N GLN A 915 -4.46 42.71 -9.91
CA GLN A 915 -5.69 42.73 -10.71
C GLN A 915 -6.56 43.93 -10.35
N ASN A 916 -7.26 44.47 -11.35
CA ASN A 916 -8.23 45.55 -11.17
C ASN A 916 -9.66 45.01 -11.28
N PHE A 917 -10.50 45.45 -10.36
CA PHE A 917 -11.92 45.13 -10.33
C PHE A 917 -12.74 46.41 -10.33
N GLU A 918 -13.86 46.41 -11.05
CA GLU A 918 -14.72 47.57 -11.23
C GLU A 918 -16.17 47.15 -11.02
N TYR A 919 -16.92 47.93 -10.24
CA TYR A 919 -18.30 47.61 -9.86
C TYR A 919 -19.21 48.80 -10.09
N ILE A 920 -20.40 48.54 -10.60
CA ILE A 920 -21.50 49.52 -10.65
C ILE A 920 -22.67 48.96 -9.86
N ASP A 921 -23.08 49.68 -8.81
CA ASP A 921 -24.16 49.30 -7.91
C ASP A 921 -25.30 50.31 -7.95
N GLY A 922 -26.54 49.80 -7.89
CA GLY A 922 -27.75 50.59 -7.69
C GLY A 922 -28.47 50.21 -6.41
N GLU A 923 -29.08 51.19 -5.74
CA GLU A 923 -30.06 50.98 -4.68
C GLU A 923 -31.28 51.85 -4.98
N PHE A 924 -32.48 51.27 -4.95
CA PHE A 924 -33.72 52.03 -5.11
C PHE A 924 -34.80 51.53 -4.16
N GLY A 925 -35.51 52.43 -3.50
CA GLY A 925 -36.58 52.02 -2.61
C GLY A 925 -37.28 53.17 -1.89
N ILE A 926 -38.07 52.76 -0.91
CA ILE A 926 -38.96 53.65 -0.16
C ILE A 926 -38.70 53.52 1.34
N ASN A 927 -38.86 54.62 2.06
CA ASN A 927 -38.82 54.63 3.51
C ASN A 927 -40.00 55.40 4.11
N LEU A 928 -40.32 55.08 5.35
CA LEU A 928 -41.28 55.78 6.18
C LEU A 928 -40.56 56.24 7.44
N SER A 929 -40.68 57.53 7.74
CA SER A 929 -40.13 58.13 8.94
C SER A 929 -41.24 58.69 9.83
N LYS A 930 -41.08 58.57 11.14
CA LYS A 930 -41.95 59.18 12.16
C LYS A 930 -41.12 59.99 13.13
N THR A 931 -41.44 61.27 13.27
CA THR A 931 -40.85 62.14 14.28
C THR A 931 -41.68 62.10 15.56
N LEU A 932 -41.00 61.96 16.70
CA LEU A 932 -41.56 61.87 18.05
C LEU A 932 -40.87 62.91 18.95
N TYR A 933 -41.66 63.79 19.56
CA TYR A 933 -41.16 64.83 20.45
C TYR A 933 -41.21 64.38 21.91
N GLY A 934 -40.09 64.50 22.62
CA GLY A 934 -39.95 64.26 24.06
C GLY A 934 -39.44 65.52 24.77
N LYS A 935 -39.42 65.51 26.11
CA LYS A 935 -38.96 66.66 26.91
C LYS A 935 -37.47 66.95 26.62
N GLY A 936 -37.22 68.00 25.83
CA GLY A 936 -35.86 68.39 25.41
C GLY A 936 -35.22 67.46 24.36
N SER A 937 -36.03 66.70 23.60
CA SER A 937 -35.50 65.80 22.55
C SER A 937 -36.44 65.64 21.36
N LYS A 938 -35.90 65.63 20.15
CA LYS A 938 -36.56 65.22 18.91
C LYS A 938 -36.03 63.85 18.52
N ASN A 939 -36.92 62.87 18.33
CA ASN A 939 -36.55 61.49 18.00
C ASN A 939 -37.15 61.16 16.63
N LYS A 940 -36.40 60.51 15.74
CA LYS A 940 -36.86 60.12 14.41
C LYS A 940 -36.64 58.62 14.22
N LEU A 941 -37.72 57.87 14.01
CA LEU A 941 -37.69 56.45 13.66
C LEU A 941 -37.93 56.33 12.16
N THR A 942 -36.99 55.71 11.44
CA THR A 942 -37.08 55.50 9.99
C THR A 942 -36.97 54.02 9.66
N GLY A 943 -37.97 53.47 8.98
CA GLY A 943 -37.95 52.12 8.43
C GLY A 943 -38.03 52.16 6.90
N GLY A 944 -37.25 51.33 6.21
CA GLY A 944 -37.25 51.33 4.74
C GLY A 944 -36.98 49.97 4.11
N ILE A 945 -37.45 49.83 2.87
CA ILE A 945 -37.23 48.66 2.02
C ILE A 945 -36.66 49.13 0.67
N TYR A 946 -35.58 48.48 0.25
CA TYR A 946 -34.81 48.85 -0.94
C TYR A 946 -34.45 47.62 -1.76
N GLY A 947 -34.56 47.73 -3.08
CA GLY A 947 -33.92 46.81 -4.01
C GLY A 947 -32.48 47.23 -4.23
N THR A 948 -31.55 46.28 -4.17
CA THR A 948 -30.13 46.49 -4.50
C THR A 948 -29.81 45.74 -5.78
N TYR A 949 -29.07 46.37 -6.70
CA TYR A 949 -28.79 45.84 -8.04
C TYR A 949 -27.30 45.96 -8.37
N GLY A 950 -26.73 44.90 -8.94
CA GLY A 950 -25.35 44.89 -9.41
C GLY A 950 -25.27 44.95 -10.93
N PHE A 951 -25.03 46.13 -11.50
CA PHE A 951 -25.06 46.32 -12.97
C PHE A 951 -23.78 45.85 -13.67
N MET A 952 -22.62 45.98 -13.01
CA MET A 952 -21.31 45.61 -13.57
C MET A 952 -20.37 45.10 -12.48
N GLY A 953 -19.43 44.21 -12.83
CA GLY A 953 -18.35 43.75 -11.95
C GLY A 953 -18.60 42.43 -11.24
N TYR A 954 -19.78 41.84 -11.40
CA TYR A 954 -20.24 40.69 -10.62
C TYR A 954 -19.84 39.32 -11.21
N GLU A 955 -19.37 39.31 -12.46
CA GLU A 955 -18.54 38.24 -13.00
C GLU A 955 -17.08 38.68 -12.94
N ASN A 956 -16.41 38.41 -11.82
CA ASN A 956 -15.05 38.89 -11.62
C ASN A 956 -14.08 38.30 -12.65
N LYS A 957 -13.15 39.14 -13.13
CA LYS A 957 -12.06 38.69 -14.00
C LYS A 957 -11.21 37.63 -13.28
N ASN A 958 -10.75 36.64 -14.04
CA ASN A 958 -9.82 35.64 -13.53
C ASN A 958 -8.53 36.30 -13.03
N LEU A 959 -7.96 35.73 -11.97
CA LEU A 959 -6.66 36.11 -11.45
C LEU A 959 -5.57 35.26 -12.13
N THR A 960 -4.36 35.81 -12.24
CA THR A 960 -3.21 35.05 -12.75
C THR A 960 -2.31 34.60 -11.60
N GLY A 961 -2.28 33.31 -11.35
CA GLY A 961 -1.43 32.67 -10.34
C GLY A 961 -0.20 31.98 -10.94
N LYS A 962 0.83 31.81 -10.12
CA LYS A 962 1.95 30.89 -10.40
C LYS A 962 2.50 30.32 -9.10
N ILE A 963 2.96 29.07 -9.14
CA ILE A 963 3.77 28.54 -8.04
C ILE A 963 5.12 29.26 -8.03
N ASN A 964 5.65 29.55 -6.85
CA ASN A 964 6.94 30.21 -6.68
C ASN A 964 8.05 29.42 -7.37
N ASN A 965 8.99 30.14 -7.99
CA ASN A 965 10.04 29.61 -8.86
C ASN A 965 9.56 28.92 -10.15
N SER A 966 8.27 28.97 -10.46
CA SER A 966 7.74 28.44 -11.72
C SER A 966 7.91 29.43 -12.88
N SER A 967 8.26 28.89 -14.06
CA SER A 967 8.23 29.59 -15.34
C SER A 967 6.84 29.59 -16.01
N SER A 968 5.83 28.96 -15.40
CA SER A 968 4.48 28.84 -15.98
C SER A 968 3.41 29.37 -15.04
N THR A 969 2.47 30.12 -15.61
CA THR A 969 1.31 30.68 -14.92
C THR A 969 0.06 29.83 -15.18
N PHE A 970 -0.96 30.03 -14.35
CA PHE A 970 -2.29 29.47 -14.52
C PHE A 970 -3.35 30.49 -14.10
N GLU A 971 -4.58 30.30 -14.57
CA GLU A 971 -5.70 31.12 -14.17
C GLU A 971 -6.33 30.59 -12.88
N ILE A 972 -6.67 31.52 -12.00
CA ILE A 972 -7.53 31.29 -10.84
C ILE A 972 -8.87 31.92 -11.21
N LEU A 973 -9.95 31.15 -11.16
CA LEU A 973 -11.27 31.63 -11.52
C LEU A 973 -11.71 32.74 -10.57
N GLY A 974 -12.18 33.84 -11.17
CA GLY A 974 -12.80 34.93 -10.42
C GLY A 974 -14.11 34.46 -9.81
N ASP A 975 -14.42 34.95 -8.62
CA ASP A 975 -15.67 34.60 -7.96
C ASP A 975 -16.87 35.19 -8.71
N LYS A 976 -17.91 34.38 -8.91
CA LYS A 976 -19.17 34.81 -9.54
C LYS A 976 -20.19 35.10 -8.46
N GLU A 977 -20.53 36.37 -8.30
CA GLU A 977 -21.45 36.83 -7.26
C GLU A 977 -22.72 37.36 -7.90
N ARG A 978 -23.87 37.16 -7.26
CA ARG A 978 -25.13 37.80 -7.66
C ARG A 978 -25.52 38.76 -6.54
N LYS A 979 -25.57 40.06 -6.79
CA LYS A 979 -25.87 41.09 -5.77
C LYS A 979 -27.32 41.58 -5.77
N ASP A 980 -28.12 41.16 -6.75
CA ASP A 980 -29.54 41.53 -6.79
C ASP A 980 -30.26 40.99 -5.56
N GLY A 981 -30.88 41.88 -4.79
CA GLY A 981 -31.40 41.52 -3.48
C GLY A 981 -32.32 42.57 -2.88
N ILE A 982 -32.82 42.25 -1.70
CA ILE A 982 -33.69 43.11 -0.91
C ILE A 982 -32.93 43.53 0.35
N LYS A 983 -32.99 44.82 0.66
CA LYS A 983 -32.44 45.44 1.86
C LYS A 983 -33.57 46.02 2.70
N LEU A 984 -33.63 45.62 3.96
CA LEU A 984 -34.44 46.23 5.00
C LEU A 984 -33.54 47.13 5.84
N SER A 985 -34.00 48.32 6.18
CA SER A 985 -33.27 49.29 6.98
C SER A 985 -34.15 49.80 8.13
N LEU A 986 -33.56 49.95 9.30
CA LEU A 986 -34.19 50.52 10.49
C LEU A 986 -33.19 51.44 11.19
N ASN A 987 -33.54 52.72 11.30
CA ASN A 987 -32.73 53.75 11.95
C ASN A 987 -33.54 54.46 13.02
N TYR A 988 -32.89 54.78 14.14
CA TYR A 988 -33.46 55.58 15.21
C TYR A 988 -32.47 56.66 15.63
N ASP A 989 -32.84 57.91 15.39
CA ASP A 989 -32.01 59.09 15.63
C ASP A 989 -32.61 59.95 16.73
N VAL A 990 -31.79 60.43 17.67
CA VAL A 990 -32.19 61.33 18.75
C VAL A 990 -31.34 62.60 18.70
N GLU A 991 -32.03 63.73 18.72
CA GLU A 991 -31.46 65.06 18.79
C GLU A 991 -31.91 65.74 20.09
N LYS A 992 -30.96 66.22 20.88
CA LYS A 992 -31.19 66.96 22.11
C LYS A 992 -31.10 68.46 21.85
N THR A 993 -31.85 69.25 22.61
CA THR A 993 -31.86 70.72 22.50
C THR A 993 -30.50 71.38 22.81
N ASN A 994 -29.57 70.65 23.44
CA ASN A 994 -28.21 71.12 23.71
C ASN A 994 -27.21 70.80 22.58
N GLY A 995 -27.69 70.33 21.42
CA GLY A 995 -26.87 70.01 20.24
C GLY A 995 -26.38 68.56 20.18
N VAL A 996 -26.57 67.75 21.24
CA VAL A 996 -26.12 66.35 21.25
C VAL A 996 -27.00 65.47 20.37
N LEU A 997 -26.35 64.65 19.53
CA LEU A 997 -26.96 63.67 18.64
C LEU A 997 -26.53 62.26 19.04
N TYR A 998 -27.44 61.29 19.01
CA TYR A 998 -27.08 59.87 19.07
C TYR A 998 -28.12 59.01 18.37
N GLY A 999 -27.72 57.82 17.91
CA GLY A 999 -28.65 56.94 17.23
C GLY A 999 -28.13 55.52 17.05
N ILE A 1000 -29.04 54.66 16.64
CA ILE A 1000 -28.76 53.28 16.23
C ILE A 1000 -29.21 53.08 14.78
N GLU A 1001 -28.42 52.31 14.04
CA GLU A 1001 -28.72 51.95 12.66
C GLU A 1001 -28.62 50.45 12.45
N GLY A 1002 -29.53 49.91 11.64
CA GLY A 1002 -29.63 48.49 11.37
C GLY A 1002 -30.02 48.24 9.92
N ASN A 1003 -29.31 47.33 9.24
CA ASN A 1003 -29.62 46.91 7.89
C ASN A 1003 -29.60 45.37 7.82
N TYR A 1004 -30.58 44.80 7.13
CA TYR A 1004 -30.60 43.39 6.75
C TYR A 1004 -30.70 43.31 5.24
N LYS A 1005 -29.70 42.73 4.59
CA LYS A 1005 -29.66 42.53 3.14
C LYS A 1005 -29.63 41.03 2.83
N THR A 1006 -30.46 40.61 1.88
CA THR A 1006 -30.58 39.20 1.52
C THR A 1006 -30.79 39.02 0.02
N ASN A 1007 -30.24 37.94 -0.51
CA ASN A 1007 -30.52 37.44 -1.86
C ASN A 1007 -30.45 35.90 -1.88
N THR A 1008 -30.47 35.29 -3.07
CA THR A 1008 -30.49 33.82 -3.20
C THR A 1008 -29.27 33.11 -2.59
N ASN A 1009 -28.12 33.79 -2.52
CA ASN A 1009 -26.84 33.17 -2.20
C ASN A 1009 -26.16 33.75 -0.95
N SER A 1010 -26.63 34.90 -0.46
CA SER A 1010 -25.99 35.68 0.60
C SER A 1010 -26.99 36.31 1.57
N ASN A 1011 -26.55 36.46 2.82
CA ASN A 1011 -27.23 37.21 3.87
C ASN A 1011 -26.22 38.10 4.58
N GLU A 1012 -26.60 39.35 4.82
CA GLU A 1012 -25.79 40.34 5.50
C GLU A 1012 -26.63 41.07 6.56
N ILE A 1013 -26.08 41.17 7.77
CA ILE A 1013 -26.67 41.95 8.86
C ILE A 1013 -25.64 43.00 9.27
N THR A 1014 -26.04 44.27 9.20
CA THR A 1014 -25.23 45.40 9.64
C THR A 1014 -25.93 46.11 10.80
N MET A 1015 -25.20 46.37 11.86
CA MET A 1015 -25.67 47.12 13.02
C MET A 1015 -24.67 48.21 13.37
N GLY A 1016 -25.15 49.36 13.84
CA GLY A 1016 -24.26 50.43 14.23
C GLY A 1016 -24.86 51.38 15.26
N ILE A 1017 -23.95 52.17 15.82
CA ILE A 1017 -24.22 53.24 16.77
C ILE A 1017 -23.54 54.50 16.27
N LYS A 1018 -24.16 55.66 16.53
CA LYS A 1018 -23.61 56.96 16.18
C LYS A 1018 -23.84 57.98 17.29
N ILE A 1019 -22.93 58.92 17.41
CA ILE A 1019 -22.95 60.04 18.35
C ILE A 1019 -22.39 61.28 17.65
N GLY A 1020 -22.95 62.45 17.91
CA GLY A 1020 -22.51 63.68 17.28
C GLY A 1020 -22.89 64.92 18.06
N TYR A 1021 -22.50 66.06 17.52
CA TYR A 1021 -22.78 67.38 18.05
C TYR A 1021 -23.06 68.37 16.92
N ILE A 1022 -24.06 69.22 17.12
CA ILE A 1022 -24.34 70.39 16.29
C ILE A 1022 -23.75 71.60 17.02
N PHE A 1023 -22.79 72.27 16.39
CA PHE A 1023 -22.02 73.37 16.98
C PHE A 1023 -22.74 74.72 16.92
#